data_AF-A0A7C5UYW9-F1
#
_entry.id   AF-A0A7C5UYW9-F1
#
_cell.length_a   1.000
_cell.length_b   1.000
_cell.length_c   1.000
_cell.angle_alpha   90.00
_cell.angle_beta   90.00
_cell.angle_gamma   90.00
#
_symmetry.space_group_name_H-M   'P 1'
#
loop_
_entity.id
_entity.type
_entity.pdbx_description
1 polymer ?
#
loop_
_entity_poly.entity_id
_entity_poly.type
_entity_poly.pdbx_seq_one_letter_code
_entity_poly.pdbx_strand_id
1 'polypeptide(L)'
;LLQQEGFFDHPEQRLLIFTEFKDTLDYRVERLKSWGFRVGAIHGGMKPGSRDERGTRLFAEQQFREGAIQILVATEAAGEGINLQVCNILFNYDIPWNPNRLEQRMGRIHRYGQRKDCLIFNFVATNTIEGRVLQRLLEKLKEIRDALDDDAVFNVVGEVLPSAHVERVLRDYYAGRLGDADLEEKLLRNVDEQEFRRICQNALEGLASKKLNLGMLIERRARAQEHRVVPETIARFIRDAAELVRLPLKTFPHLPHTFEPERTPSVLRRYESDPTWKLPPLADKYPRCSTDRETAETHNLEWVTPGHPLFEAIRRHTYAQALDVFGKGAIFYSLQHNAPARIDFYRARVVDGLGQVIHERLFAVEVSNDGKPNLREPHVLGNFTPADPPETLPAVATLPEKTDWLNEHALVPFLEETRKERLAEIERISTHIELSLTELLQRADEEIGRAQNAIERGEPGAEGWRTLAENRHAELLQRRERRRQELERQRSLSLQRVERITSALVLPHPERETPEVRRLQPNPETEAIAMRVVMEYERAHGRQVYDVHEKNLGYDITSLDVNSGQLRLIEVKGLTDVTGTILLTPNERRVAEDRRDCYWLYVVTNCGTKPQLQEPFKDPARLEWHEVTKVAHYYLSVDAMTQKMQIREEDTPYGGQGS
;
A
#
# COMPACT_ATOMS: atom_id res chain seq x y z
N LEU A 1 -27.83 13.93 23.87
CA LEU A 1 -26.73 13.37 23.06
C LEU A 1 -27.21 12.43 21.97
N LEU A 2 -27.59 11.16 22.23
CA LEU A 2 -28.03 10.24 21.14
C LEU A 2 -29.13 10.83 20.25
N GLN A 3 -30.06 11.59 20.82
CA GLN A 3 -31.10 12.31 20.08
C GLN A 3 -30.60 13.58 19.37
N GLN A 4 -29.58 14.26 19.90
CA GLN A 4 -28.99 15.47 19.28
C GLN A 4 -28.07 15.11 18.12
N GLU A 5 -27.36 13.98 18.22
CA GLU A 5 -26.46 13.45 17.19
C GLU A 5 -27.20 12.59 16.14
N GLY A 6 -28.54 12.50 16.23
CA GLY A 6 -29.38 11.84 15.24
C GLY A 6 -29.30 10.30 15.21
N PHE A 7 -28.86 9.63 16.29
CA PHE A 7 -28.77 8.14 16.32
C PHE A 7 -30.11 7.44 16.12
N PHE A 8 -31.22 8.11 16.44
CA PHE A 8 -32.58 7.59 16.20
C PHE A 8 -33.01 7.75 14.73
N ASP A 9 -32.46 8.74 14.03
CA ASP A 9 -32.78 9.06 12.64
C ASP A 9 -31.81 8.37 11.64
N HIS A 10 -30.63 7.98 12.12
CA HIS A 10 -29.54 7.38 11.34
C HIS A 10 -29.21 5.94 11.78
N PRO A 11 -29.96 4.93 11.33
CA PRO A 11 -29.76 3.52 11.71
C PRO A 11 -28.41 2.94 11.23
N GLU A 12 -27.71 3.61 10.31
CA GLU A 12 -26.37 3.29 9.82
C GLU A 12 -25.26 3.72 10.78
N GLN A 13 -25.50 4.67 11.69
CA GLN A 13 -24.50 5.06 12.68
C GLN A 13 -24.22 3.89 13.64
N ARG A 14 -22.95 3.77 14.04
CA ARG A 14 -22.48 2.70 14.92
C ARG A 14 -21.95 3.33 16.20
N LEU A 15 -22.30 2.71 17.32
CA LEU A 15 -21.89 3.14 18.64
C LEU A 15 -21.23 1.99 19.38
N LEU A 16 -20.06 2.25 19.97
CA LEU A 16 -19.41 1.33 20.89
C LEU A 16 -19.52 1.89 22.32
N ILE A 17 -19.90 1.05 23.27
CA ILE A 17 -19.94 1.39 24.69
C ILE A 17 -19.08 0.38 25.45
N PHE A 18 -18.04 0.84 26.14
CA PHE A 18 -17.23 0.02 27.04
C PHE A 18 -17.67 0.20 28.50
N THR A 19 -17.64 -0.91 29.23
CA THR A 19 -17.82 -0.96 30.68
C THR A 19 -16.95 -2.05 31.30
N GLU A 20 -16.47 -1.89 32.52
CA GLU A 20 -15.68 -2.91 33.23
C GLU A 20 -16.53 -4.11 33.64
N PHE A 21 -17.76 -3.87 34.12
CA PHE A 21 -18.57 -4.90 34.77
C PHE A 21 -19.65 -5.48 33.86
N LYS A 22 -19.80 -6.80 33.91
CA LYS A 22 -20.84 -7.51 33.13
C LYS A 22 -22.25 -7.08 33.54
N ASP A 23 -22.51 -6.89 34.83
CA ASP A 23 -23.84 -6.50 35.31
C ASP A 23 -24.26 -5.14 34.74
N THR A 24 -23.31 -4.21 34.63
CA THR A 24 -23.51 -2.91 33.98
C THR A 24 -23.80 -3.08 32.49
N LEU A 25 -23.05 -3.96 31.81
CA LEU A 25 -23.29 -4.30 30.40
C LEU A 25 -24.72 -4.80 30.21
N ASP A 26 -25.15 -5.79 31.00
CA ASP A 26 -26.47 -6.42 30.87
C ASP A 26 -27.57 -5.38 31.09
N TYR A 27 -27.42 -4.52 32.11
CA TYR A 27 -28.32 -3.40 32.36
C TYR A 27 -28.39 -2.40 31.19
N ARG A 28 -27.25 -2.05 30.59
CA ARG A 28 -27.19 -1.13 29.44
C ARG A 28 -27.85 -1.74 28.21
N VAL A 29 -27.61 -3.03 27.94
CA VAL A 29 -28.21 -3.75 26.82
C VAL A 29 -29.74 -3.74 26.94
N GLU A 30 -30.28 -4.03 28.11
CA GLU A 30 -31.72 -4.01 28.35
C GLU A 30 -32.32 -2.61 28.14
N ARG A 31 -31.71 -1.58 28.74
CA ARG A 31 -32.18 -0.20 28.61
C ARG A 31 -32.14 0.30 27.17
N LEU A 32 -31.05 0.08 26.45
CA LEU A 32 -30.90 0.56 25.07
C LEU A 32 -31.85 -0.18 24.11
N LYS A 33 -32.11 -1.48 24.34
CA LYS A 33 -33.16 -2.21 23.62
C LYS A 33 -34.55 -1.65 23.89
N SER A 34 -34.84 -1.28 25.14
CA SER A 34 -36.12 -0.65 25.51
C SER A 34 -36.34 0.69 24.80
N TRP A 35 -35.28 1.36 24.35
CA TRP A 35 -35.34 2.60 23.57
C TRP A 35 -35.48 2.37 22.06
N GLY A 36 -35.55 1.11 21.60
CA GLY A 36 -35.75 0.75 20.20
C GLY A 36 -34.47 0.46 19.40
N PHE A 37 -33.30 0.48 20.03
CA PHE A 37 -32.04 0.21 19.33
C PHE A 37 -31.79 -1.28 19.09
N ARG A 38 -31.08 -1.59 18.00
CA ARG A 38 -30.50 -2.93 17.77
C ARG A 38 -29.19 -3.05 18.54
N VAL A 39 -29.23 -3.72 19.69
CA VAL A 39 -28.10 -3.77 20.63
C VAL A 39 -27.50 -5.17 20.72
N GLY A 40 -26.18 -5.24 20.59
CA GLY A 40 -25.36 -6.43 20.80
C GLY A 40 -24.47 -6.31 22.03
N ALA A 41 -23.93 -7.46 22.45
CA ALA A 41 -23.08 -7.58 23.63
C ALA A 41 -21.84 -8.41 23.32
N ILE A 42 -20.69 -8.00 23.87
CA ILE A 42 -19.46 -8.80 23.87
C ILE A 42 -18.89 -8.83 25.30
N HIS A 43 -18.81 -10.03 25.90
CA HIS A 43 -18.29 -10.18 27.26
C HIS A 43 -17.41 -11.42 27.45
N GLY A 44 -16.61 -11.43 28.53
CA GLY A 44 -15.61 -12.48 28.79
C GLY A 44 -16.16 -13.91 28.79
N GLY A 45 -17.41 -14.11 29.22
CA GLY A 45 -18.08 -15.42 29.18
C GLY A 45 -18.48 -15.95 27.80
N MET A 46 -18.33 -15.18 26.72
CA MET A 46 -18.63 -15.65 25.35
C MET A 46 -17.43 -16.42 24.77
N LYS A 47 -17.71 -17.50 24.04
CA LYS A 47 -16.67 -18.25 23.30
C LYS A 47 -16.13 -17.39 22.14
N PRO A 48 -14.82 -17.44 21.82
CA PRO A 48 -14.28 -16.80 20.62
C PRO A 48 -15.02 -17.24 19.35
N GLY A 49 -15.17 -18.56 19.17
CA GLY A 49 -16.04 -19.20 18.16
C GLY A 49 -15.75 -18.81 16.71
N SER A 50 -16.66 -19.15 15.80
CA SER A 50 -16.59 -18.73 14.39
C SER A 50 -17.62 -17.63 14.07
N ARG A 51 -17.40 -16.97 12.94
CA ARG A 51 -18.28 -15.94 12.38
C ARG A 51 -19.70 -16.41 12.06
N ASP A 52 -19.90 -17.72 11.87
CA ASP A 52 -21.20 -18.33 11.57
C ASP A 52 -21.88 -18.93 12.82
N GLU A 53 -21.18 -19.00 13.95
CA GLU A 53 -21.68 -19.62 15.18
C GLU A 53 -22.34 -18.58 16.09
N ARG A 54 -23.67 -18.62 16.19
CA ARG A 54 -24.46 -17.69 17.02
C ARG A 54 -24.02 -17.72 18.49
N GLY A 55 -23.94 -16.53 19.10
CA GLY A 55 -23.57 -16.37 20.52
C GLY A 55 -22.07 -16.32 20.78
N THR A 56 -21.24 -16.35 19.73
CA THR A 56 -19.79 -16.18 19.81
C THR A 56 -19.37 -14.73 19.63
N ARG A 57 -18.14 -14.41 20.05
CA ARG A 57 -17.59 -13.05 19.93
C ARG A 57 -17.45 -12.62 18.47
N LEU A 58 -16.93 -13.51 17.61
CA LEU A 58 -16.75 -13.21 16.18
C LEU A 58 -18.08 -13.04 15.45
N PHE A 59 -19.12 -13.79 15.82
CA PHE A 59 -20.46 -13.58 15.28
C PHE A 59 -21.01 -12.19 15.66
N ALA A 60 -20.88 -11.77 16.92
CA ALA A 60 -21.34 -10.45 17.35
C ALA A 60 -20.57 -9.30 16.66
N GLU A 61 -19.25 -9.44 16.49
CA GLU A 61 -18.42 -8.50 15.71
C GLU A 61 -18.92 -8.39 14.26
N GLN A 62 -19.18 -9.52 13.61
CA GLN A 62 -19.68 -9.53 12.24
C GLN A 62 -21.06 -8.89 12.13
N GLN A 63 -22.00 -9.20 13.03
CA GLN A 63 -23.32 -8.59 13.04
C GLN A 63 -23.26 -7.07 13.26
N PHE A 64 -22.28 -6.58 14.03
CA PHE A 64 -22.01 -5.15 14.18
C PHE A 64 -21.44 -4.53 12.88
N ARG A 65 -20.54 -5.24 12.20
CA ARG A 65 -19.98 -4.83 10.91
C ARG A 65 -21.04 -4.78 9.80
N GLU A 66 -21.89 -5.79 9.70
CA GLU A 66 -22.97 -5.92 8.71
C GLU A 66 -24.17 -5.00 9.02
N GLY A 67 -24.23 -4.44 10.23
CA GLY A 67 -25.24 -3.48 10.63
C GLY A 67 -26.53 -4.02 11.21
N ALA A 68 -26.58 -5.33 11.41
CA ALA A 68 -27.62 -5.98 12.22
C ALA A 68 -27.59 -5.45 13.67
N ILE A 69 -26.41 -5.11 14.20
CA ILE A 69 -26.24 -4.41 15.48
C ILE A 69 -25.86 -2.94 15.21
N GLN A 70 -26.60 -2.02 15.82
CA GLN A 70 -26.33 -0.57 15.78
C GLN A 70 -25.47 -0.12 16.96
N ILE A 71 -25.75 -0.64 18.16
CA ILE A 71 -25.00 -0.33 19.38
C ILE A 71 -24.38 -1.61 19.93
N LEU A 72 -23.06 -1.60 20.12
CA LEU A 72 -22.33 -2.70 20.71
C LEU A 72 -21.87 -2.31 22.12
N VAL A 73 -22.29 -3.09 23.13
CA VAL A 73 -21.80 -2.92 24.51
C VAL A 73 -20.77 -4.01 24.80
N ALA A 74 -19.59 -3.65 25.30
CA ALA A 74 -18.49 -4.60 25.49
C ALA A 74 -17.82 -4.46 26.87
N THR A 75 -17.40 -5.60 27.45
CA THR A 75 -16.51 -5.63 28.63
C THR A 75 -15.05 -5.75 28.24
N GLU A 76 -14.14 -5.30 29.12
CA GLU A 76 -12.68 -5.41 28.92
C GLU A 76 -12.22 -6.85 28.61
N ALA A 77 -12.72 -7.83 29.36
CA ALA A 77 -12.33 -9.25 29.24
C ALA A 77 -12.66 -9.89 27.88
N ALA A 78 -13.37 -9.18 26.99
CA ALA A 78 -13.69 -9.65 25.66
C ALA A 78 -13.36 -8.67 24.53
N GLY A 79 -12.75 -7.52 24.83
CA GLY A 79 -12.32 -6.53 23.83
C GLY A 79 -10.94 -6.82 23.20
N GLU A 80 -10.13 -7.68 23.81
CA GLU A 80 -8.84 -8.07 23.24
C GLU A 80 -9.02 -8.93 21.97
N GLY A 81 -8.28 -8.56 20.91
CA GLY A 81 -8.29 -9.27 19.62
C GLY A 81 -9.41 -8.92 18.63
N ILE A 82 -10.42 -8.13 19.03
CA ILE A 82 -11.58 -7.82 18.15
C ILE A 82 -11.34 -6.51 17.37
N ASN A 83 -11.71 -6.51 16.08
CA ASN A 83 -11.57 -5.34 15.21
C ASN A 83 -12.91 -4.59 15.04
N LEU A 84 -12.99 -3.39 15.62
CA LEU A 84 -14.21 -2.57 15.67
C LEU A 84 -14.11 -1.28 14.83
N GLN A 85 -13.19 -1.23 13.86
CA GLN A 85 -12.96 -0.10 12.94
C GLN A 85 -14.19 0.37 12.17
N VAL A 86 -15.26 -0.43 12.08
CA VAL A 86 -16.55 -0.01 11.48
C VAL A 86 -17.23 1.12 12.26
N CYS A 87 -16.85 1.30 13.53
CA CYS A 87 -17.35 2.34 14.41
C CYS A 87 -16.33 3.47 14.54
N ASN A 88 -16.82 4.71 14.59
CA ASN A 88 -16.01 5.90 14.85
C ASN A 88 -16.45 6.64 16.12
N ILE A 89 -17.43 6.11 16.89
CA ILE A 89 -17.92 6.74 18.12
C ILE A 89 -17.84 5.75 19.29
N LEU A 90 -17.05 6.10 20.30
CA LEU A 90 -16.83 5.29 21.50
C LEU A 90 -17.28 6.04 22.76
N PHE A 91 -18.04 5.37 23.63
CA PHE A 91 -18.32 5.81 25.00
C PHE A 91 -17.67 4.87 25.99
N ASN A 92 -16.81 5.43 26.86
CA ASN A 92 -16.40 4.76 28.09
C ASN A 92 -17.43 5.11 29.17
N TYR A 93 -18.29 4.15 29.49
CA TYR A 93 -19.29 4.30 30.54
C TYR A 93 -18.64 4.40 31.93
N ASP A 94 -17.54 3.67 32.10
CA ASP A 94 -16.58 3.78 33.18
C ASP A 94 -15.16 3.84 32.59
N ILE A 95 -14.28 4.63 33.21
CA ILE A 95 -12.89 4.77 32.77
C ILE A 95 -12.02 3.88 33.64
N PRO A 96 -11.20 3.00 33.04
CA PRO A 96 -10.30 2.16 33.81
C PRO A 96 -9.20 3.03 34.41
N TRP A 97 -8.80 2.71 35.63
CA TRP A 97 -7.69 3.37 36.32
C TRP A 97 -6.34 3.16 35.64
N ASN A 98 -6.23 2.14 34.80
CA ASN A 98 -5.04 1.83 34.02
C ASN A 98 -5.10 2.54 32.66
N PRO A 99 -4.26 3.55 32.41
CA PRO A 99 -4.30 4.29 31.15
C PRO A 99 -3.98 3.45 29.91
N ASN A 100 -3.15 2.41 30.05
CA ASN A 100 -2.90 1.44 28.97
C ASN A 100 -4.20 0.78 28.49
N ARG A 101 -5.14 0.53 29.40
CA ARG A 101 -6.44 -0.05 29.03
C ARG A 101 -7.30 0.93 28.26
N LEU A 102 -7.28 2.21 28.63
CA LEU A 102 -7.97 3.27 27.89
C LEU A 102 -7.42 3.39 26.46
N GLU A 103 -6.09 3.40 26.31
CA GLU A 103 -5.42 3.40 25.01
C GLU A 103 -5.79 2.17 24.17
N GLN A 104 -5.79 0.98 24.78
CA GLN A 104 -6.20 -0.25 24.10
C GLN A 104 -7.67 -0.23 23.65
N ARG A 105 -8.58 0.44 24.40
CA ARG A 105 -9.98 0.63 23.99
C ARG A 105 -10.07 1.56 22.78
N MET A 106 -9.32 2.67 22.78
CA MET A 106 -9.25 3.61 21.65
C MET A 106 -8.69 2.92 20.40
N GLY A 107 -7.63 2.12 20.57
CA GLY A 107 -7.03 1.31 19.51
C GLY A 107 -7.93 0.21 18.92
N ARG A 108 -9.19 0.06 19.38
CA ARG A 108 -10.19 -0.81 18.73
C ARG A 108 -10.91 -0.12 17.57
N ILE A 109 -11.03 1.21 17.62
CA ILE A 109 -11.70 2.04 16.60
C ILE A 109 -10.71 2.91 15.83
N HIS A 110 -9.63 3.35 16.48
CA HIS A 110 -8.60 4.21 15.92
C HIS A 110 -7.40 3.38 15.44
N ARG A 111 -7.48 2.92 14.19
CA ARG A 111 -6.46 2.09 13.54
C ARG A 111 -6.27 2.53 12.09
N TYR A 112 -5.12 2.19 11.51
CA TYR A 112 -4.82 2.46 10.10
C TYR A 112 -5.95 1.93 9.19
N GLY A 113 -6.52 2.82 8.36
CA GLY A 113 -7.67 2.52 7.49
C GLY A 113 -9.02 3.09 7.97
N GLN A 114 -9.10 3.66 9.18
CA GLN A 114 -10.28 4.44 9.60
C GLN A 114 -10.38 5.72 8.76
N ARG A 115 -11.56 5.98 8.18
CA ARG A 115 -11.79 7.12 7.26
C ARG A 115 -12.54 8.28 7.90
N LYS A 116 -13.09 8.09 9.10
CA LYS A 116 -13.86 9.09 9.85
C LYS A 116 -13.16 9.43 11.16
N ASP A 117 -13.32 10.67 11.61
CA ASP A 117 -12.81 11.10 12.91
C ASP A 117 -13.41 10.24 14.03
N CYS A 118 -12.52 9.75 14.90
CA CYS A 118 -12.91 8.94 16.06
C CYS A 118 -13.28 9.85 17.22
N LEU A 119 -14.56 9.83 17.60
CA LEU A 119 -15.08 10.57 18.75
C LEU A 119 -15.10 9.65 19.97
N ILE A 120 -14.39 10.05 21.04
CA ILE A 120 -14.31 9.29 22.28
C ILE A 120 -14.89 10.13 23.41
N PHE A 121 -15.91 9.58 24.05
CA PHE A 121 -16.61 10.19 25.18
C PHE A 121 -16.31 9.41 26.45
N ASN A 122 -15.96 10.14 27.50
CA ASN A 122 -15.52 9.60 28.76
C ASN A 122 -16.50 10.08 29.84
N PHE A 123 -17.28 9.16 30.42
CA PHE A 123 -18.20 9.51 31.50
C PHE A 123 -17.47 9.54 32.84
N VAL A 124 -17.62 10.65 33.55
CA VAL A 124 -16.97 10.91 34.83
C VAL A 124 -18.02 11.44 35.81
N ALA A 125 -18.12 10.81 36.99
CA ALA A 125 -19.03 11.25 38.03
C ALA A 125 -18.39 12.39 38.84
N THR A 126 -18.77 13.63 38.56
CA THR A 126 -18.14 14.83 39.18
C THR A 126 -18.40 14.97 40.68
N ASN A 127 -19.41 14.28 41.20
CA ASN A 127 -19.75 14.24 42.62
C ASN A 127 -19.02 13.16 43.41
N THR A 128 -18.08 12.43 42.78
CA THR A 128 -17.22 11.46 43.46
C THR A 128 -15.76 11.92 43.44
N ILE A 129 -14.99 11.46 44.41
CA ILE A 129 -13.58 11.86 44.56
C ILE A 129 -12.77 11.26 43.41
N GLU A 130 -13.09 10.02 43.07
CA GLU A 130 -12.58 9.30 41.92
C GLU A 130 -12.82 10.07 40.62
N GLY A 131 -14.02 10.63 40.44
CA GLY A 131 -14.34 11.41 39.26
C GLY A 131 -13.64 12.77 39.22
N ARG A 132 -13.45 13.44 40.36
CA ARG A 132 -12.65 14.69 40.42
C ARG A 132 -11.20 14.45 40.01
N VAL A 133 -10.58 13.37 40.50
CA VAL A 133 -9.22 12.98 40.15
C VAL A 133 -9.10 12.69 38.65
N LEU A 134 -10.02 11.90 38.12
CA LEU A 134 -10.05 11.50 36.72
C LEU A 134 -10.29 12.69 35.78
N GLN A 135 -11.15 13.62 36.18
CA GLN A 135 -11.39 14.87 35.46
C GLN A 135 -10.11 15.70 35.37
N ARG A 136 -9.40 15.90 36.48
CA ARG A 136 -8.14 16.67 36.51
C ARG A 136 -7.05 16.04 35.66
N LEU A 137 -6.94 14.71 35.69
CA LEU A 137 -6.00 13.96 34.84
C LEU A 137 -6.30 14.16 33.36
N LEU A 138 -7.57 14.10 32.94
CA LEU A 138 -7.99 14.34 31.56
C LEU A 138 -7.76 15.81 31.13
N GLU A 139 -8.01 16.78 32.01
CA GLU A 139 -7.72 18.20 31.77
C GLU A 139 -6.22 18.43 31.56
N LYS A 140 -5.36 17.81 32.38
CA LYS A 140 -3.90 17.93 32.25
C LYS A 140 -3.38 17.30 30.95
N LEU A 141 -3.88 16.13 30.58
CA LEU A 141 -3.55 15.51 29.29
C LEU A 141 -3.96 16.39 28.10
N LYS A 142 -5.10 17.09 28.21
CA LYS A 142 -5.56 18.03 27.20
C LYS A 142 -4.65 19.27 27.09
N GLU A 143 -4.27 19.89 28.22
CA GLU A 143 -3.32 21.00 28.22
C GLU A 143 -2.00 20.62 27.55
N ILE A 144 -1.50 19.42 27.83
CA ILE A 144 -0.25 18.90 27.28
C ILE A 144 -0.37 18.64 25.77
N ARG A 145 -1.49 18.06 25.31
CA ARG A 145 -1.79 17.92 23.88
C ARG A 145 -1.78 19.26 23.17
N ASP A 146 -2.47 20.25 23.75
CA ASP A 146 -2.58 21.58 23.15
C ASP A 146 -1.21 22.30 23.13
N ALA A 147 -0.30 22.00 24.07
CA ALA A 147 1.06 22.54 24.10
C ALA A 147 2.05 21.85 23.13
N LEU A 148 1.81 20.57 22.80
CA LEU A 148 2.66 19.76 21.92
C LEU A 148 2.24 19.80 20.45
N ASP A 149 1.06 20.33 20.14
CA ASP A 149 0.45 20.36 18.79
C ASP A 149 0.47 18.98 18.11
N ASP A 150 0.26 17.92 18.91
CA ASP A 150 0.35 16.53 18.47
C ASP A 150 -0.74 15.69 19.15
N ASP A 151 -1.55 15.01 18.34
CA ASP A 151 -2.60 14.07 18.81
C ASP A 151 -2.01 12.78 19.41
N ALA A 152 -0.70 12.54 19.27
CA ALA A 152 0.01 11.38 19.81
C ALA A 152 0.19 11.38 21.33
N VAL A 153 -0.19 12.45 22.04
CA VAL A 153 -0.13 12.53 23.53
C VAL A 153 -0.87 11.38 24.19
N PHE A 154 -1.90 10.84 23.54
CA PHE A 154 -2.64 9.69 24.05
C PHE A 154 -1.92 8.34 23.92
N ASN A 155 -0.89 8.22 23.07
CA ASN A 155 -0.10 6.99 22.88
C ASN A 155 0.98 6.81 23.96
N VAL A 156 1.14 7.78 24.87
CA VAL A 156 2.23 7.84 25.86
C VAL A 156 1.67 7.88 27.29
N VAL A 157 0.35 7.93 27.46
CA VAL A 157 -0.31 8.07 28.79
C VAL A 157 0.04 6.90 29.71
N GLY A 158 0.15 5.69 29.16
CA GLY A 158 0.56 4.49 29.90
C GLY A 158 2.00 4.54 30.42
N GLU A 159 2.88 5.27 29.76
CA GLU A 159 4.27 5.48 30.18
C GLU A 159 4.39 6.60 31.22
N VAL A 160 3.53 7.62 31.09
CA VAL A 160 3.52 8.81 31.97
C VAL A 160 2.85 8.51 33.31
N LEU A 161 1.81 7.68 33.30
CA LEU A 161 1.06 7.29 34.49
C LEU A 161 1.04 5.77 34.63
N PRO A 162 2.13 5.17 35.17
CA PRO A 162 2.20 3.73 35.40
C PRO A 162 1.05 3.27 36.30
N SER A 163 0.37 2.19 35.92
CA SER A 163 -0.81 1.66 36.64
C SER A 163 -0.51 1.37 38.11
N ALA A 164 0.70 0.89 38.41
CA ALA A 164 1.15 0.59 39.77
C ALA A 164 1.28 1.85 40.65
N HIS A 165 1.55 3.02 40.06
CA HIS A 165 1.61 4.29 40.78
C HIS A 165 0.20 4.76 41.15
N VAL A 166 -0.71 4.76 40.16
CA VAL A 166 -2.12 5.14 40.34
C VAL A 166 -2.79 4.26 41.40
N GLU A 167 -2.61 2.93 41.31
CA GLU A 167 -3.16 1.98 42.29
C GLU A 167 -2.61 2.20 43.71
N ARG A 168 -1.31 2.51 43.83
CA ARG A 168 -0.68 2.75 45.14
C ARG A 168 -1.23 4.01 45.79
N VAL A 169 -1.32 5.11 45.03
CA VAL A 169 -1.81 6.39 45.55
C VAL A 169 -3.28 6.29 45.94
N LEU A 170 -4.11 5.62 45.14
CA LEU A 170 -5.51 5.34 45.50
C LEU A 170 -5.64 4.45 46.73
N ARG A 171 -4.79 3.42 46.86
CA ARG A 171 -4.78 2.54 48.05
C ARG A 171 -4.44 3.30 49.31
N ASP A 172 -3.43 4.18 49.28
CA ASP A 172 -3.05 5.00 50.43
C ASP A 172 -4.16 6.01 50.79
N TYR A 173 -4.88 6.50 49.79
CA TYR A 173 -6.07 7.34 49.97
C TYR A 173 -7.23 6.60 50.64
N TYR A 174 -7.65 5.44 50.11
CA TYR A 174 -8.72 4.63 50.72
C TYR A 174 -8.35 4.12 52.12
N ALA A 175 -7.06 3.94 52.40
CA ALA A 175 -6.55 3.60 53.72
C ALA A 175 -6.53 4.79 54.71
N GLY A 176 -6.97 5.99 54.30
CA GLY A 176 -7.02 7.20 55.12
C GLY A 176 -5.65 7.81 55.42
N ARG A 177 -4.60 7.41 54.68
CA ARG A 177 -3.21 7.90 54.86
C ARG A 177 -2.90 9.14 54.01
N LEU A 178 -3.86 9.59 53.22
CA LEU A 178 -3.78 10.72 52.31
C LEU A 178 -5.05 11.55 52.42
N GLY A 179 -4.91 12.88 52.52
CA GLY A 179 -6.05 13.80 52.41
C GLY A 179 -6.39 14.12 50.95
N ASP A 180 -7.57 14.71 50.72
CA ASP A 180 -8.05 15.11 49.39
C ASP A 180 -7.07 16.06 48.66
N ALA A 181 -6.38 16.95 49.40
CA ALA A 181 -5.40 17.88 48.84
C ALA A 181 -4.07 17.20 48.45
N ASP A 182 -3.67 16.14 49.17
CA ASP A 182 -2.42 15.41 48.92
C ASP A 182 -2.56 14.42 47.76
N LEU A 183 -3.79 14.00 47.45
CA LEU A 183 -4.11 13.02 46.41
C LEU A 183 -3.78 13.55 45.02
N GLU A 184 -4.20 14.79 44.74
CA GLU A 184 -3.95 15.47 43.49
C GLU A 184 -2.44 15.71 43.28
N GLU A 185 -1.77 16.21 44.32
CA GLU A 185 -0.33 16.46 44.26
C GLU A 185 0.44 15.15 44.00
N LYS A 186 0.18 14.06 44.72
CA LYS A 186 0.93 12.80 44.53
C LYS A 186 0.61 12.05 43.23
N LEU A 187 -0.60 12.18 42.69
CA LEU A 187 -0.93 11.60 41.38
C LEU A 187 -0.26 12.36 40.24
N LEU A 188 -0.16 13.69 40.35
CA LEU A 188 0.34 14.56 39.29
C LEU A 188 1.82 14.97 39.46
N ARG A 189 2.45 14.70 40.62
CA ARG A 189 3.86 15.07 40.93
C ARG A 189 4.88 14.58 39.92
N ASN A 190 4.61 13.43 39.28
CA ASN A 190 5.50 12.80 38.31
C ASN A 190 5.18 13.20 36.86
N VAL A 191 4.16 14.03 36.63
CA VAL A 191 3.80 14.58 35.32
C VAL A 191 4.40 15.99 35.21
N ASP A 192 5.73 16.09 35.35
CA ASP A 192 6.44 17.33 35.01
C ASP A 192 6.38 17.53 33.50
N GLU A 193 6.06 18.75 33.06
CA GLU A 193 5.96 19.10 31.64
C GLU A 193 7.27 18.82 30.89
N GLN A 194 8.42 18.98 31.56
CA GLN A 194 9.73 18.66 30.97
C GLN A 194 9.96 17.16 30.79
N GLU A 195 9.62 16.36 31.80
CA GLU A 195 9.76 14.90 31.73
C GLU A 195 8.77 14.29 30.74
N PHE A 196 7.54 14.83 30.69
CA PHE A 196 6.55 14.44 29.69
C PHE A 196 7.01 14.77 28.27
N ARG A 197 7.57 15.97 28.04
CA ARG A 197 8.16 16.33 26.74
C ARG A 197 9.32 15.40 26.37
N ARG A 198 10.13 14.96 27.33
CA ARG A 198 11.22 13.99 27.10
C ARG A 198 10.68 12.62 26.71
N ILE A 199 9.69 12.10 27.43
CA ILE A 199 9.05 10.81 27.13
C ILE A 199 8.34 10.88 25.78
N CYS A 200 7.60 11.95 25.48
CA CYS A 200 6.99 12.14 24.17
C CYS A 200 8.04 12.29 23.06
N GLN A 201 9.12 13.04 23.26
CA GLN A 201 10.19 13.12 22.26
C GLN A 201 10.84 11.76 22.02
N ASN A 202 11.07 10.97 23.07
CA ASN A 202 11.63 9.62 22.94
C ASN A 202 10.66 8.63 22.28
N ALA A 203 9.37 8.71 22.61
CA ALA A 203 8.31 7.87 22.03
C ALA A 203 8.01 8.26 20.57
N LEU A 204 8.01 9.56 20.25
CA LEU A 204 7.87 10.11 18.89
C LEU A 204 9.12 9.88 18.03
N GLU A 205 10.31 9.85 18.64
CA GLU A 205 11.53 9.39 17.96
C GLU A 205 11.52 7.87 17.73
N GLY A 206 10.95 7.09 18.67
CA GLY A 206 10.65 5.67 18.51
C GLY A 206 9.60 5.37 17.44
N LEU A 207 8.66 6.30 17.23
CA LEU A 207 7.65 6.34 16.16
C LEU A 207 8.09 7.22 14.97
N ALA A 208 9.40 7.33 14.70
CA ALA A 208 9.94 7.83 13.44
C ALA A 208 9.16 8.98 12.75
N SER A 209 9.07 10.16 13.36
CA SER A 209 8.63 11.35 12.62
C SER A 209 9.15 12.69 13.15
N LYS A 210 10.47 12.83 13.36
CA LYS A 210 11.05 14.19 13.27
C LYS A 210 11.09 14.62 11.80
N LYS A 211 10.05 15.38 11.43
CA LYS A 211 9.71 15.95 10.11
C LYS A 211 9.14 14.95 9.10
N LEU A 212 7.84 14.67 9.22
CA LEU A 212 6.99 14.35 8.07
C LEU A 212 7.07 15.54 7.10
N ASN A 213 8.06 15.54 6.21
CA ASN A 213 8.10 16.50 5.11
C ASN A 213 6.93 16.14 4.18
N LEU A 214 5.85 16.91 4.27
CA LEU A 214 4.62 16.68 3.50
C LEU A 214 4.91 16.55 2.00
N GLY A 215 5.87 17.33 1.48
CA GLY A 215 6.34 17.21 0.10
C GLY A 215 7.00 15.85 -0.19
N MET A 216 7.84 15.34 0.71
CA MET A 216 8.44 14.01 0.56
C MET A 216 7.38 12.89 0.60
N LEU A 217 6.35 13.02 1.43
CA LEU A 217 5.26 12.05 1.50
C LEU A 217 4.39 12.09 0.24
N ILE A 218 4.12 13.29 -0.28
CA ILE A 218 3.37 13.48 -1.52
C ILE A 218 4.14 12.90 -2.70
N GLU A 219 5.44 13.19 -2.83
CA GLU A 219 6.29 12.59 -3.86
C GLU A 219 6.39 11.06 -3.72
N ARG A 220 6.55 10.54 -2.50
CA ARG A 220 6.56 9.09 -2.26
C ARG A 220 5.22 8.43 -2.59
N ARG A 221 4.11 9.08 -2.24
CA ARG A 221 2.76 8.61 -2.58
C ARG A 221 2.53 8.62 -4.08
N ALA A 222 2.97 9.68 -4.77
CA ALA A 222 2.89 9.79 -6.22
C ALA A 222 3.73 8.69 -6.90
N ARG A 223 4.99 8.50 -6.49
CA ARG A 223 5.83 7.39 -6.99
C ARG A 223 5.23 6.02 -6.69
N ALA A 224 4.66 5.82 -5.50
CA ALA A 224 3.96 4.59 -5.17
C ALA A 224 2.73 4.37 -6.06
N GLN A 225 1.97 5.42 -6.38
CA GLN A 225 0.84 5.37 -7.31
C GLN A 225 1.30 5.14 -8.76
N GLU A 226 2.44 5.70 -9.17
CA GLU A 226 3.07 5.46 -10.46
C GLU A 226 3.58 4.02 -10.59
N HIS A 227 4.19 3.44 -9.56
CA HIS A 227 4.77 2.09 -9.62
C HIS A 227 3.85 0.96 -9.12
N ARG A 228 2.65 1.26 -8.62
CA ARG A 228 1.75 0.22 -8.12
C ARG A 228 1.35 -0.74 -9.24
N VAL A 229 1.18 -2.01 -8.88
CA VAL A 229 0.43 -2.96 -9.69
C VAL A 229 -1.04 -2.67 -9.45
N VAL A 230 -1.76 -2.30 -10.51
CA VAL A 230 -3.18 -1.98 -10.42
C VAL A 230 -4.05 -3.24 -10.37
N PRO A 231 -5.25 -3.18 -9.77
CA PRO A 231 -6.19 -4.31 -9.73
C PRO A 231 -6.45 -4.97 -11.08
N GLU A 232 -6.54 -4.18 -12.15
CA GLU A 232 -6.74 -4.57 -13.54
C GLU A 232 -5.65 -5.56 -14.00
N THR A 233 -4.38 -5.23 -13.73
CA THR A 233 -3.22 -6.05 -14.08
C THR A 233 -3.25 -7.37 -13.33
N ILE A 234 -3.62 -7.36 -12.04
CA ILE A 234 -3.73 -8.56 -11.22
C ILE A 234 -4.86 -9.45 -11.76
N ALA A 235 -6.02 -8.87 -12.08
CA ALA A 235 -7.17 -9.60 -12.61
C ALA A 235 -6.88 -10.21 -13.98
N ARG A 236 -6.22 -9.45 -14.87
CA ARG A 236 -5.72 -9.93 -16.17
C ARG A 236 -4.76 -11.09 -15.98
N PHE A 237 -3.73 -10.93 -15.15
CA PHE A 237 -2.78 -11.99 -14.85
C PHE A 237 -3.46 -13.25 -14.34
N ILE A 238 -4.39 -13.14 -13.37
CA ILE A 238 -5.11 -14.29 -12.82
C ILE A 238 -5.94 -14.99 -13.89
N ARG A 239 -6.62 -14.23 -14.75
CA ARG A 239 -7.42 -14.78 -15.85
C ARG A 239 -6.54 -15.51 -16.88
N ASP A 240 -5.44 -14.91 -17.30
CA ASP A 240 -4.55 -15.50 -18.30
C ASP A 240 -3.81 -16.72 -17.71
N ALA A 241 -3.47 -16.68 -16.43
CA ALA A 241 -2.85 -17.80 -15.70
C ALA A 241 -3.83 -18.95 -15.40
N ALA A 242 -5.14 -18.68 -15.36
CA ALA A 242 -6.17 -19.65 -15.03
C ALA A 242 -6.12 -20.90 -15.93
N GLU A 243 -5.83 -20.70 -17.22
CA GLU A 243 -5.72 -21.79 -18.20
C GLU A 243 -4.51 -22.69 -17.94
N LEU A 244 -3.34 -22.08 -17.67
CA LEU A 244 -2.10 -22.78 -17.37
C LEU A 244 -2.19 -23.58 -16.05
N VAL A 245 -2.82 -22.98 -15.05
CA VAL A 245 -3.01 -23.58 -13.73
C VAL A 245 -4.18 -24.58 -13.71
N ARG A 246 -5.03 -24.58 -14.75
CA ARG A 246 -6.29 -25.33 -14.82
C ARG A 246 -7.22 -24.99 -13.65
N LEU A 247 -7.38 -23.70 -13.37
CA LEU A 247 -8.28 -23.16 -12.35
C LEU A 247 -9.42 -22.39 -13.06
N PRO A 248 -10.58 -23.00 -13.31
CA PRO A 248 -11.72 -22.30 -13.89
C PRO A 248 -12.16 -21.13 -13.00
N LEU A 249 -12.43 -19.99 -13.62
CA LEU A 249 -12.87 -18.77 -12.94
C LEU A 249 -14.25 -18.36 -13.46
N LYS A 250 -15.19 -18.13 -12.54
CA LYS A 250 -16.46 -17.49 -12.87
C LYS A 250 -16.32 -15.97 -12.73
N THR A 251 -16.65 -15.23 -13.78
CA THR A 251 -16.56 -13.76 -13.81
C THR A 251 -17.91 -13.09 -13.54
N PHE A 252 -17.87 -11.84 -13.07
CA PHE A 252 -19.07 -11.06 -12.70
C PHE A 252 -19.05 -9.69 -13.38
N PRO A 253 -19.73 -9.49 -14.53
CA PRO A 253 -19.64 -8.25 -15.31
C PRO A 253 -20.02 -6.97 -14.57
N HIS A 254 -20.91 -7.07 -13.58
CA HIS A 254 -21.41 -5.93 -12.80
C HIS A 254 -20.55 -5.60 -11.57
N LEU A 255 -19.53 -6.42 -11.27
CA LEU A 255 -18.61 -6.21 -10.16
C LEU A 255 -17.18 -6.13 -10.72
N PRO A 256 -16.55 -4.95 -10.69
CA PRO A 256 -15.21 -4.76 -11.22
C PRO A 256 -14.22 -5.78 -10.66
N HIS A 257 -13.40 -6.36 -11.54
CA HIS A 257 -12.28 -7.24 -11.18
C HIS A 257 -12.61 -8.40 -10.23
N THR A 258 -13.87 -8.84 -10.27
CA THR A 258 -14.41 -9.85 -9.36
C THR A 258 -14.47 -11.21 -10.05
N PHE A 259 -14.02 -12.24 -9.35
CA PHE A 259 -14.01 -13.61 -9.83
C PHE A 259 -14.29 -14.60 -8.71
N GLU A 260 -14.87 -15.74 -9.04
CA GLU A 260 -15.06 -16.86 -8.13
C GLU A 260 -14.25 -18.04 -8.66
N PRO A 261 -13.15 -18.42 -7.99
CA PRO A 261 -12.38 -19.59 -8.38
C PRO A 261 -13.14 -20.87 -8.02
N GLU A 262 -13.00 -21.90 -8.84
CA GLU A 262 -13.42 -23.24 -8.48
C GLU A 262 -12.50 -23.86 -7.39
N ARG A 263 -12.55 -25.18 -7.22
CA ARG A 263 -11.72 -25.90 -6.27
C ARG A 263 -10.24 -25.67 -6.58
N THR A 264 -9.46 -25.34 -5.55
CA THR A 264 -8.02 -25.08 -5.66
C THR A 264 -7.28 -26.32 -6.19
N PRO A 265 -6.58 -26.23 -7.33
CA PRO A 265 -5.82 -27.36 -7.88
C PRO A 265 -4.74 -27.87 -6.94
N SER A 266 -4.59 -29.19 -6.82
CA SER A 266 -3.56 -29.81 -5.96
C SER A 266 -2.14 -29.44 -6.39
N VAL A 267 -1.93 -29.12 -7.68
CA VAL A 267 -0.64 -28.67 -8.21
C VAL A 267 -0.15 -27.35 -7.60
N LEU A 268 -1.04 -26.53 -7.03
CA LEU A 268 -0.70 -25.31 -6.33
C LEU A 268 -0.20 -25.58 -4.90
N ARG A 269 -0.71 -26.61 -4.24
CA ARG A 269 -0.35 -26.96 -2.86
C ARG A 269 1.11 -27.37 -2.70
N ARG A 270 1.76 -27.84 -3.76
CA ARG A 270 3.19 -28.20 -3.73
C ARG A 270 4.11 -27.04 -3.32
N TYR A 271 3.67 -25.80 -3.49
CA TYR A 271 4.46 -24.63 -3.11
C TYR A 271 4.41 -24.34 -1.61
N GLU A 272 3.47 -24.92 -0.86
CA GLU A 272 3.41 -24.80 0.61
C GLU A 272 4.63 -25.44 1.29
N SER A 273 5.24 -26.46 0.65
CA SER A 273 6.45 -27.12 1.15
C SER A 273 7.76 -26.40 0.80
N ASP A 274 7.71 -25.30 0.04
CA ASP A 274 8.89 -24.52 -0.33
C ASP A 274 9.43 -23.76 0.90
N PRO A 275 10.72 -23.85 1.24
CA PRO A 275 11.31 -23.11 2.37
C PRO A 275 11.11 -21.58 2.30
N THR A 276 10.89 -21.04 1.11
CA THR A 276 10.62 -19.62 0.87
C THR A 276 9.14 -19.25 1.02
N TRP A 277 8.25 -20.21 1.25
CA TRP A 277 6.84 -19.99 1.48
C TRP A 277 6.60 -19.55 2.92
N LYS A 278 6.25 -18.27 3.11
CA LYS A 278 5.97 -17.66 4.43
C LYS A 278 4.49 -17.29 4.61
N LEU A 279 3.63 -17.84 3.76
CA LEU A 279 2.21 -17.51 3.70
C LEU A 279 1.35 -18.61 4.33
N PRO A 280 0.11 -18.30 4.75
CA PRO A 280 -0.85 -19.31 5.16
C PRO A 280 -1.05 -20.43 4.12
N PRO A 281 -1.47 -21.64 4.54
CA PRO A 281 -1.79 -22.72 3.61
C PRO A 281 -2.95 -22.35 2.71
N LEU A 282 -3.02 -22.95 1.51
CA LEU A 282 -4.10 -22.67 0.57
C LEU A 282 -5.42 -23.30 1.05
N ALA A 283 -6.51 -22.54 0.91
CA ALA A 283 -7.86 -23.06 1.09
C ALA A 283 -8.22 -24.09 0.00
N ASP A 284 -9.01 -25.11 0.34
CA ASP A 284 -9.54 -26.07 -0.65
C ASP A 284 -10.44 -25.42 -1.70
N LYS A 285 -11.18 -24.39 -1.27
CA LYS A 285 -12.01 -23.56 -2.12
C LYS A 285 -11.99 -22.15 -1.52
N TYR A 286 -11.72 -21.17 -2.36
CA TYR A 286 -11.81 -19.76 -1.97
C TYR A 286 -13.25 -19.25 -2.19
N PRO A 287 -13.73 -18.28 -1.40
CA PRO A 287 -14.99 -17.60 -1.66
C PRO A 287 -14.83 -16.71 -2.91
N ARG A 288 -15.86 -15.90 -3.21
CA ARG A 288 -15.74 -14.89 -4.25
C ARG A 288 -14.64 -13.88 -3.90
N CYS A 289 -13.80 -13.60 -4.87
CA CYS A 289 -12.61 -12.76 -4.75
C CYS A 289 -12.74 -11.49 -5.59
N SER A 290 -12.03 -10.44 -5.20
CA SER A 290 -11.80 -9.25 -6.01
C SER A 290 -10.32 -8.85 -5.93
N THR A 291 -9.74 -8.37 -7.02
CA THR A 291 -8.40 -7.75 -6.97
C THR A 291 -8.47 -6.26 -6.62
N ASP A 292 -9.65 -5.65 -6.74
CA ASP A 292 -9.91 -4.29 -6.33
C ASP A 292 -10.31 -4.24 -4.84
N ARG A 293 -9.62 -3.37 -4.10
CA ARG A 293 -9.77 -3.25 -2.65
C ARG A 293 -11.13 -2.66 -2.27
N GLU A 294 -11.57 -1.61 -2.95
CA GLU A 294 -12.82 -0.93 -2.63
C GLU A 294 -14.02 -1.84 -2.89
N THR A 295 -14.00 -2.56 -4.01
CA THR A 295 -15.00 -3.58 -4.34
C THR A 295 -14.99 -4.72 -3.33
N ALA A 296 -13.83 -5.20 -2.91
CA ALA A 296 -13.71 -6.26 -1.91
C ALA A 296 -14.25 -5.83 -0.54
N GLU A 297 -13.89 -4.63 -0.06
CA GLU A 297 -14.35 -4.08 1.22
C GLU A 297 -15.88 -3.83 1.19
N THR A 298 -16.40 -3.25 0.10
CA THR A 298 -17.82 -2.88 -0.03
C THR A 298 -18.73 -4.10 -0.12
N HIS A 299 -18.29 -5.16 -0.80
CA HIS A 299 -19.09 -6.36 -1.04
C HIS A 299 -18.67 -7.56 -0.19
N ASN A 300 -17.78 -7.36 0.78
CA ASN A 300 -17.25 -8.39 1.69
C ASN A 300 -16.67 -9.60 0.94
N LEU A 301 -15.85 -9.34 -0.08
CA LEU A 301 -15.17 -10.34 -0.90
C LEU A 301 -13.74 -10.58 -0.40
N GLU A 302 -13.15 -11.72 -0.76
CA GLU A 302 -11.74 -11.97 -0.50
C GLU A 302 -10.88 -11.06 -1.38
N TRP A 303 -10.00 -10.26 -0.76
CA TRP A 303 -9.13 -9.34 -1.50
C TRP A 303 -7.85 -10.04 -1.93
N VAL A 304 -7.74 -10.37 -3.22
CA VAL A 304 -6.59 -11.09 -3.79
C VAL A 304 -5.60 -10.10 -4.40
N THR A 305 -4.39 -10.08 -3.85
CA THR A 305 -3.31 -9.13 -4.20
C THR A 305 -1.94 -9.84 -4.12
N PRO A 306 -0.84 -9.30 -4.68
CA PRO A 306 0.50 -9.78 -4.36
C PRO A 306 0.72 -9.97 -2.86
N GLY A 307 1.24 -11.14 -2.47
CA GLY A 307 1.33 -11.59 -1.07
C GLY A 307 0.12 -12.40 -0.56
N HIS A 308 -0.99 -12.49 -1.30
CA HIS A 308 -2.08 -13.41 -0.99
C HIS A 308 -1.69 -14.86 -1.37
N PRO A 309 -1.98 -15.89 -0.54
CA PRO A 309 -1.59 -17.29 -0.82
C PRO A 309 -2.01 -17.80 -2.19
N LEU A 310 -3.27 -17.56 -2.60
CA LEU A 310 -3.77 -17.97 -3.92
C LEU A 310 -2.97 -17.31 -5.06
N PHE A 311 -2.69 -16.01 -4.96
CA PHE A 311 -1.99 -15.26 -5.99
C PHE A 311 -0.54 -15.75 -6.13
N GLU A 312 0.17 -15.91 -5.01
CA GLU A 312 1.56 -16.36 -5.04
C GLU A 312 1.72 -17.80 -5.53
N ALA A 313 0.77 -18.69 -5.22
CA ALA A 313 0.78 -20.03 -5.75
C ALA A 313 0.53 -20.06 -7.27
N ILE A 314 -0.47 -19.32 -7.76
CA ILE A 314 -0.74 -19.15 -9.19
C ILE A 314 0.51 -18.59 -9.88
N ARG A 315 1.10 -17.51 -9.35
CA ARG A 315 2.30 -16.87 -9.89
C ARG A 315 3.49 -17.83 -10.00
N ARG A 316 3.81 -18.57 -8.93
CA ARG A 316 4.90 -19.55 -8.92
C ARG A 316 4.63 -20.71 -9.89
N HIS A 317 3.38 -21.16 -9.99
CA HIS A 317 3.00 -22.24 -10.91
C HIS A 317 3.10 -21.82 -12.37
N THR A 318 2.49 -20.68 -12.72
CA THR A 318 2.55 -20.10 -14.06
C THR A 318 3.98 -19.86 -14.49
N TYR A 319 4.82 -19.26 -13.63
CA TYR A 319 6.23 -19.06 -13.92
C TYR A 319 6.95 -20.39 -14.18
N ALA A 320 6.74 -21.40 -13.34
CA ALA A 320 7.38 -22.71 -13.49
C ALA A 320 6.97 -23.44 -14.78
N GLN A 321 5.71 -23.32 -15.21
CA GLN A 321 5.26 -23.90 -16.47
C GLN A 321 5.77 -23.12 -17.70
N ALA A 322 5.79 -21.79 -17.61
CA ALA A 322 6.18 -20.94 -18.72
C ALA A 322 7.70 -20.92 -18.95
N LEU A 323 8.53 -21.22 -17.95
CA LEU A 323 9.98 -20.99 -17.99
C LEU A 323 10.68 -21.65 -19.18
N ASP A 324 10.37 -22.91 -19.49
CA ASP A 324 11.01 -23.63 -20.61
C ASP A 324 10.66 -23.02 -21.96
N VAL A 325 9.38 -22.71 -22.18
CA VAL A 325 8.90 -22.09 -23.42
C VAL A 325 9.42 -20.66 -23.53
N PHE A 326 9.37 -19.91 -22.44
CA PHE A 326 9.88 -18.55 -22.34
C PHE A 326 11.36 -18.48 -22.69
N GLY A 327 12.17 -19.45 -22.27
CA GLY A 327 13.60 -19.54 -22.60
C GLY A 327 13.91 -19.78 -24.08
N LYS A 328 12.95 -20.25 -24.89
CA LYS A 328 13.15 -20.48 -26.34
C LYS A 328 13.10 -19.20 -27.17
N GLY A 329 12.63 -18.11 -26.58
CA GLY A 329 12.44 -16.83 -27.27
C GLY A 329 11.09 -16.72 -27.97
N ALA A 330 10.87 -15.56 -28.58
CA ALA A 330 9.64 -15.24 -29.30
C ALA A 330 9.94 -14.31 -30.49
N ILE A 331 9.01 -14.22 -31.44
CA ILE A 331 9.16 -13.39 -32.63
C ILE A 331 7.93 -12.49 -32.72
N PHE A 332 8.16 -11.22 -33.04
CA PHE A 332 7.11 -10.22 -33.13
C PHE A 332 7.28 -9.31 -34.35
N TYR A 333 6.17 -8.77 -34.85
CA TYR A 333 6.15 -7.65 -35.76
C TYR A 333 6.05 -6.32 -35.02
N SER A 334 6.73 -5.30 -35.57
CA SER A 334 6.66 -3.92 -35.09
C SER A 334 6.47 -2.94 -36.25
N LEU A 335 5.60 -1.95 -36.04
CA LEU A 335 5.46 -0.80 -36.93
C LEU A 335 6.58 0.24 -36.75
N GLN A 336 7.24 0.25 -35.58
CA GLN A 336 8.26 1.23 -35.24
C GLN A 336 9.65 0.84 -35.79
N HIS A 337 9.86 -0.44 -36.11
CA HIS A 337 11.17 -0.94 -36.54
C HIS A 337 11.31 -0.90 -38.05
N ASN A 338 12.40 -0.29 -38.52
CA ASN A 338 12.75 -0.22 -39.94
C ASN A 338 13.60 -1.37 -40.45
N ALA A 339 14.20 -2.13 -39.55
CA ALA A 339 14.99 -3.31 -39.83
C ALA A 339 14.80 -4.31 -38.68
N PRO A 340 15.15 -5.59 -38.87
CA PRO A 340 15.14 -6.56 -37.79
C PRO A 340 16.00 -6.12 -36.58
N ALA A 341 15.49 -6.35 -35.38
CA ALA A 341 16.19 -6.11 -34.12
C ALA A 341 16.02 -7.31 -33.18
N ARG A 342 16.95 -7.49 -32.22
CA ARG A 342 16.83 -8.49 -31.16
C ARG A 342 16.78 -7.81 -29.81
N ILE A 343 15.81 -8.15 -28.97
CA ILE A 343 15.71 -7.67 -27.59
C ILE A 343 16.09 -8.80 -26.64
N ASP A 344 17.19 -8.64 -25.92
CA ASP A 344 17.66 -9.57 -24.90
C ASP A 344 17.14 -9.14 -23.52
N PHE A 345 16.49 -10.05 -22.80
CA PHE A 345 15.97 -9.80 -21.47
C PHE A 345 16.92 -10.38 -20.41
N TYR A 346 17.32 -9.55 -19.46
CA TYR A 346 18.24 -9.89 -18.40
C TYR A 346 17.59 -9.72 -17.04
N ARG A 347 17.88 -10.64 -16.13
CA ARG A 347 17.51 -10.57 -14.72
C ARG A 347 18.76 -10.27 -13.90
N ALA A 348 18.72 -9.20 -13.11
CA ALA A 348 19.79 -8.85 -12.20
C ALA A 348 19.27 -8.72 -10.76
N ARG A 349 20.11 -9.14 -9.81
CA ARG A 349 19.82 -9.11 -8.37
C ARG A 349 20.95 -8.40 -7.64
N VAL A 350 20.59 -7.43 -6.81
CA VAL A 350 21.49 -6.87 -5.80
C VAL A 350 21.31 -7.66 -4.53
N VAL A 351 22.42 -8.20 -4.02
CA VAL A 351 22.45 -8.94 -2.75
C VAL A 351 23.31 -8.20 -1.74
N ASP A 352 22.97 -8.36 -0.47
CA ASP A 352 23.78 -7.84 0.64
C ASP A 352 24.88 -8.83 1.09
N GLY A 353 25.72 -8.43 2.04
CA GLY A 353 26.79 -9.26 2.61
C GLY A 353 26.30 -10.44 3.46
N LEU A 354 24.98 -10.60 3.61
CA LEU A 354 24.32 -11.79 4.16
C LEU A 354 23.77 -12.71 3.06
N GLY A 355 23.84 -12.31 1.80
CA GLY A 355 23.28 -13.03 0.66
C GLY A 355 21.78 -12.82 0.48
N GLN A 356 21.16 -11.85 1.15
CA GLN A 356 19.75 -11.53 0.97
C GLN A 356 19.57 -10.66 -0.27
N VAL A 357 18.59 -11.01 -1.10
CA VAL A 357 18.22 -10.20 -2.27
C VAL A 357 17.53 -8.93 -1.78
N ILE A 358 18.18 -7.79 -2.04
CA ILE A 358 17.67 -6.45 -1.71
C ILE A 358 16.77 -5.93 -2.82
N HIS A 359 17.20 -6.12 -4.07
CA HIS A 359 16.47 -5.65 -5.24
C HIS A 359 16.69 -6.61 -6.42
N GLU A 360 15.61 -7.02 -7.07
CA GLU A 360 15.63 -7.79 -8.31
C GLU A 360 14.89 -7.00 -9.40
N ARG A 361 15.52 -6.85 -10.57
CA ARG A 361 14.97 -6.06 -11.69
C ARG A 361 15.21 -6.77 -13.02
N LEU A 362 14.27 -6.59 -13.95
CA LEU A 362 14.40 -7.01 -15.34
C LEU A 362 14.94 -5.84 -16.19
N PHE A 363 15.85 -6.16 -17.10
CA PHE A 363 16.44 -5.23 -18.07
C PHE A 363 16.20 -5.76 -19.47
N ALA A 364 15.92 -4.89 -20.42
CA ALA A 364 15.81 -5.26 -21.83
C ALA A 364 16.82 -4.47 -22.66
N VAL A 365 17.64 -5.17 -23.45
CA VAL A 365 18.62 -4.56 -24.34
C VAL A 365 18.24 -4.88 -25.77
N GLU A 366 17.87 -3.86 -26.53
CA GLU A 366 17.66 -3.98 -27.97
C GLU A 366 19.01 -3.89 -28.68
N VAL A 367 19.27 -4.84 -29.59
CA VAL A 367 20.39 -4.83 -30.52
C VAL A 367 19.80 -4.64 -31.91
N SER A 368 20.10 -3.48 -32.50
CA SER A 368 19.69 -3.15 -33.87
C SER A 368 20.51 -3.93 -34.90
N ASN A 369 20.08 -3.89 -36.16
CA ASN A 369 20.76 -4.61 -37.25
C ASN A 369 22.22 -4.17 -37.48
N ASP A 370 22.59 -2.94 -37.10
CA ASP A 370 23.97 -2.44 -37.12
C ASP A 370 24.78 -2.83 -35.87
N GLY A 371 24.19 -3.63 -34.97
CA GLY A 371 24.83 -4.16 -33.77
C GLY A 371 24.97 -3.16 -32.63
N LYS A 372 24.30 -2.00 -32.69
CA LYS A 372 24.29 -1.02 -31.61
C LYS A 372 23.30 -1.44 -30.51
N PRO A 373 23.72 -1.46 -29.24
CA PRO A 373 22.81 -1.70 -28.13
C PRO A 373 22.02 -0.43 -27.78
N ASN A 374 20.77 -0.61 -27.36
CA ASN A 374 19.94 0.42 -26.74
C ASN A 374 19.17 -0.17 -25.57
N LEU A 375 19.07 0.57 -24.47
CA LEU A 375 18.31 0.13 -23.30
C LEU A 375 16.82 0.37 -23.57
N ARG A 376 16.01 -0.65 -23.33
CA ARG A 376 14.55 -0.57 -23.40
C ARG A 376 13.95 -0.97 -22.07
N GLU A 377 12.76 -0.47 -21.84
CA GLU A 377 11.96 -0.95 -20.73
C GLU A 377 11.35 -2.32 -21.06
N PRO A 378 11.27 -3.26 -20.10
CA PRO A 378 10.79 -4.61 -20.36
C PRO A 378 9.35 -4.70 -20.91
N HIS A 379 8.50 -3.70 -20.66
CA HIS A 379 7.12 -3.66 -21.16
C HIS A 379 6.99 -3.37 -22.65
N VAL A 380 8.10 -3.08 -23.35
CA VAL A 380 8.12 -2.79 -24.80
C VAL A 380 7.46 -3.88 -25.65
N LEU A 381 7.44 -5.13 -25.19
CA LEU A 381 6.74 -6.23 -25.87
C LEU A 381 5.24 -5.97 -26.06
N GLY A 382 4.62 -5.15 -25.21
CA GLY A 382 3.22 -4.76 -25.36
C GLY A 382 2.94 -3.92 -26.61
N ASN A 383 3.97 -3.36 -27.27
CA ASN A 383 3.83 -2.61 -28.52
C ASN A 383 3.91 -3.50 -29.77
N PHE A 384 4.22 -4.79 -29.60
CA PHE A 384 4.49 -5.68 -30.72
C PHE A 384 3.40 -6.73 -30.91
N THR A 385 3.24 -7.20 -32.14
CA THR A 385 2.28 -8.24 -32.49
C THR A 385 3.01 -9.56 -32.65
N PRO A 386 2.56 -10.69 -32.06
CA PRO A 386 3.18 -12.00 -32.28
C PRO A 386 3.31 -12.31 -33.77
N ALA A 387 4.43 -12.92 -34.16
CA ALA A 387 4.73 -13.26 -35.54
C ALA A 387 5.19 -14.72 -35.66
N ASP A 388 4.88 -15.33 -36.81
CA ASP A 388 5.39 -16.64 -37.16
C ASP A 388 6.91 -16.58 -37.45
N PRO A 389 7.64 -17.68 -37.20
CA PRO A 389 9.06 -17.73 -37.47
C PRO A 389 9.36 -17.56 -38.97
N PRO A 390 10.31 -16.68 -39.35
CA PRO A 390 10.71 -16.56 -40.74
C PRO A 390 11.48 -17.80 -41.19
N GLU A 391 11.45 -18.11 -42.48
CA GLU A 391 12.20 -19.25 -43.06
C GLU A 391 13.71 -19.16 -42.79
N THR A 392 14.25 -17.94 -42.74
CA THR A 392 15.65 -17.67 -42.41
C THR A 392 15.73 -16.61 -41.32
N LEU A 393 16.51 -16.88 -40.28
CA LEU A 393 16.73 -15.91 -39.22
C LEU A 393 17.63 -14.77 -39.71
N PRO A 394 17.29 -13.51 -39.38
CA PRO A 394 18.14 -12.37 -39.71
C PRO A 394 19.45 -12.43 -38.91
N ALA A 395 20.53 -11.84 -39.47
CA ALA A 395 21.85 -11.87 -38.86
C ALA A 395 21.87 -11.37 -37.39
N VAL A 396 21.03 -10.38 -37.07
CA VAL A 396 20.85 -9.81 -35.73
C VAL A 396 20.52 -10.87 -34.67
N ALA A 397 19.83 -11.95 -35.04
CA ALA A 397 19.48 -13.04 -34.13
C ALA A 397 20.73 -13.71 -33.52
N THR A 398 21.82 -13.76 -34.28
CA THR A 398 23.08 -14.43 -33.92
C THR A 398 24.18 -13.52 -33.38
N LEU A 399 23.93 -12.20 -33.28
CA LEU A 399 24.93 -11.27 -32.78
C LEU A 399 25.34 -11.58 -31.33
N PRO A 400 26.59 -11.32 -30.91
CA PRO A 400 27.01 -11.55 -29.54
C PRO A 400 26.22 -10.68 -28.54
N GLU A 401 26.11 -11.17 -27.31
CA GLU A 401 25.50 -10.42 -26.21
C GLU A 401 26.26 -9.12 -25.92
N LYS A 402 25.55 -8.09 -25.47
CA LYS A 402 26.10 -6.77 -25.17
C LYS A 402 26.27 -6.56 -23.67
N THR A 403 26.79 -7.57 -22.98
CA THR A 403 26.86 -7.63 -21.51
C THR A 403 27.74 -6.55 -20.90
N ASP A 404 28.88 -6.22 -21.52
CA ASP A 404 29.77 -5.15 -21.05
C ASP A 404 29.07 -3.79 -21.10
N TRP A 405 28.39 -3.51 -22.22
CA TRP A 405 27.59 -2.30 -22.39
C TRP A 405 26.45 -2.22 -21.37
N LEU A 406 25.72 -3.33 -21.18
CA LEU A 406 24.65 -3.44 -20.18
C LEU A 406 25.18 -3.18 -18.77
N ASN A 407 26.38 -3.67 -18.45
CA ASN A 407 27.00 -3.46 -17.16
C ASN A 407 27.24 -1.98 -16.88
N GLU A 408 27.89 -1.30 -17.81
CA GLU A 408 28.23 0.12 -17.69
C GLU A 408 27.00 1.03 -17.67
N HIS A 409 26.00 0.77 -18.53
CA HIS A 409 24.89 1.70 -18.78
C HIS A 409 23.65 1.42 -17.94
N ALA A 410 23.51 0.23 -17.35
CA ALA A 410 22.31 -0.14 -16.59
C ALA A 410 22.62 -0.79 -15.24
N LEU A 411 23.52 -1.77 -15.17
CA LEU A 411 23.73 -2.56 -13.95
C LEU A 411 24.51 -1.81 -12.88
N VAL A 412 25.55 -1.06 -13.25
CA VAL A 412 26.28 -0.18 -12.32
C VAL A 412 25.37 0.93 -11.78
N PRO A 413 24.62 1.68 -12.61
CA PRO A 413 23.62 2.63 -12.12
C PRO A 413 22.58 1.99 -11.18
N PHE A 414 22.07 0.80 -11.51
CA PHE A 414 21.13 0.06 -10.69
C PHE A 414 21.70 -0.33 -9.32
N LEU A 415 22.96 -0.77 -9.27
CA LEU A 415 23.65 -1.10 -8.02
C LEU A 415 23.83 0.15 -7.16
N GLU A 416 24.23 1.27 -7.75
CA GLU A 416 24.47 2.52 -7.01
C GLU A 416 23.17 3.19 -6.53
N GLU A 417 22.10 3.13 -7.33
CA GLU A 417 20.74 3.50 -6.91
C GLU A 417 20.33 2.68 -5.68
N THR A 418 20.42 1.35 -5.78
CA THR A 418 20.06 0.43 -4.69
C THR A 418 20.95 0.64 -3.46
N ARG A 419 22.25 0.92 -3.64
CA ARG A 419 23.20 1.21 -2.57
C ARG A 419 22.81 2.47 -1.81
N LYS A 420 22.50 3.55 -2.51
CA LYS A 420 22.09 4.80 -1.89
C LYS A 420 20.85 4.63 -1.02
N GLU A 421 19.83 3.95 -1.54
CA GLU A 421 18.57 3.69 -0.82
C GLU A 421 18.79 2.79 0.39
N ARG A 422 19.53 1.69 0.20
CA ARG A 422 19.76 0.70 1.25
C ARG A 422 20.63 1.24 2.38
N LEU A 423 21.66 2.04 2.09
CA LEU A 423 22.46 2.69 3.13
C LEU A 423 21.62 3.67 3.97
N ALA A 424 20.75 4.46 3.33
CA ALA A 424 19.84 5.35 4.04
C ALA A 424 18.81 4.61 4.91
N GLU A 425 18.39 3.41 4.50
CA GLU A 425 17.56 2.52 5.31
C GLU A 425 18.33 1.92 6.50
N ILE A 426 19.52 1.37 6.25
CA ILE A 426 20.38 0.78 7.28
C ILE A 426 20.72 1.81 8.36
N GLU A 427 21.02 3.05 7.98
CA GLU A 427 21.33 4.11 8.93
C GLU A 427 20.15 4.38 9.87
N ARG A 428 18.93 4.50 9.33
CA ARG A 428 17.70 4.67 10.14
C ARG A 428 17.48 3.49 11.10
N ILE A 429 17.66 2.27 10.60
CA ILE A 429 17.52 1.05 11.41
C ILE A 429 18.60 1.03 12.50
N SER A 430 19.84 1.40 12.17
CA SER A 430 20.96 1.43 13.12
C SER A 430 20.69 2.40 14.25
N THR A 431 20.33 3.64 13.95
CA THR A 431 19.99 4.66 14.95
C THR A 431 18.87 4.18 15.87
N HIS A 432 17.80 3.59 15.30
CA HIS A 432 16.68 3.08 16.09
C HIS A 432 17.08 1.91 17.00
N ILE A 433 17.86 0.95 16.49
CA ILE A 433 18.33 -0.20 17.28
C ILE A 433 19.28 0.24 18.40
N GLU A 434 20.20 1.17 18.10
CA GLU A 434 21.12 1.72 19.10
C GLU A 434 20.37 2.43 20.21
N LEU A 435 19.41 3.30 19.89
CA LEU A 435 18.59 3.99 20.86
C LEU A 435 17.76 3.00 21.71
N SER A 436 17.01 2.12 21.05
CA SER A 436 16.11 1.17 21.72
C SER A 436 16.85 0.20 22.64
N LEU A 437 17.98 -0.38 22.19
CA LEU A 437 18.74 -1.32 23.01
C LEU A 437 19.53 -0.62 24.11
N THR A 438 19.97 0.62 23.91
CA THR A 438 20.62 1.41 24.98
C THR A 438 19.64 1.71 26.10
N GLU A 439 18.42 2.10 25.79
CA GLU A 439 17.36 2.31 26.79
C GLU A 439 17.03 1.01 27.55
N LEU A 440 16.90 -0.12 26.84
CA LEU A 440 16.66 -1.42 27.49
C LEU A 440 17.82 -1.86 28.39
N LEU A 441 19.07 -1.58 27.99
CA LEU A 441 20.25 -1.84 28.81
C LEU A 441 20.26 -0.97 30.07
N GLN A 442 19.98 0.33 29.93
CA GLN A 442 19.88 1.24 31.07
C GLN A 442 18.82 0.79 32.09
N ARG A 443 17.65 0.35 31.61
CA ARG A 443 16.61 -0.22 32.49
C ARG A 443 17.08 -1.49 33.20
N ALA A 444 17.82 -2.35 32.50
CA ALA A 444 18.39 -3.54 33.11
C ALA A 444 19.46 -3.19 34.16
N ASP A 445 20.30 -2.19 33.92
CA ASP A 445 21.28 -1.67 34.88
C ASP A 445 20.60 -1.11 36.14
N GLU A 446 19.50 -0.37 35.98
CA GLU A 446 18.69 0.10 37.11
C GLU A 446 18.08 -1.06 37.91
N GLU A 447 17.58 -2.11 37.24
CA GLU A 447 17.08 -3.32 37.89
C GLU A 447 18.18 -4.02 38.70
N ILE A 448 19.39 -4.14 38.14
CA ILE A 448 20.57 -4.69 38.83
C ILE A 448 20.89 -3.84 40.06
N GLY A 449 20.90 -2.51 39.94
CA GLY A 449 21.14 -1.60 41.06
C GLY A 449 20.08 -1.71 42.17
N ARG A 450 18.80 -1.85 41.80
CA ARG A 450 17.72 -2.07 42.78
C ARG A 450 17.84 -3.42 43.49
N ALA A 451 18.18 -4.47 42.74
CA ALA A 451 18.41 -5.80 43.32
C ALA A 451 19.62 -5.79 44.27
N GLN A 452 20.69 -5.09 43.90
CA GLN A 452 21.86 -4.90 44.76
C GLN A 452 21.50 -4.20 46.08
N ASN A 453 20.74 -3.10 46.01
CA ASN A 453 20.25 -2.40 47.20
C ASN A 453 19.32 -3.28 48.07
N ALA A 454 18.60 -4.24 47.48
CA ALA A 454 17.75 -5.18 48.21
C ALA A 454 18.57 -6.29 48.90
N ILE A 455 19.66 -6.76 48.28
CA ILE A 455 20.64 -7.67 48.90
C ILE A 455 21.28 -7.00 50.12
N GLU A 456 21.69 -5.75 50.00
CA GLU A 456 22.28 -4.97 51.10
C GLU A 456 21.30 -4.77 52.27
N ARG A 457 19.99 -4.72 51.98
CA ARG A 457 18.91 -4.65 52.98
C ARG A 457 18.50 -6.01 53.55
N GLY A 458 19.11 -7.11 53.09
CA GLY A 458 18.83 -8.47 53.57
C GLY A 458 17.50 -9.05 53.10
N GLU A 459 16.95 -8.57 51.97
CA GLU A 459 15.66 -9.05 51.46
C GLU A 459 15.78 -10.48 50.86
N PRO A 460 14.90 -11.42 51.26
CA PRO A 460 14.97 -12.80 50.78
C PRO A 460 14.66 -12.90 49.29
N GLY A 461 15.49 -13.64 48.53
CA GLY A 461 15.34 -13.85 47.09
C GLY A 461 15.97 -12.76 46.20
N ALA A 462 16.55 -11.71 46.79
CA ALA A 462 17.18 -10.61 46.05
C ALA A 462 18.40 -11.05 45.22
N GLU A 463 19.15 -12.07 45.67
CA GLU A 463 20.25 -12.68 44.90
C GLU A 463 19.76 -13.31 43.59
N GLY A 464 18.66 -14.08 43.63
CA GLY A 464 18.07 -14.69 42.44
C GLY A 464 17.51 -13.66 41.47
N TRP A 465 16.88 -12.60 41.99
CA TRP A 465 16.42 -11.46 41.18
C TRP A 465 17.61 -10.75 40.51
N ARG A 466 18.70 -10.50 41.22
CA ARG A 466 19.92 -9.91 40.67
C ARG A 466 20.47 -10.76 39.52
N THR A 467 20.59 -12.07 39.71
CA THR A 467 21.07 -12.98 38.64
C THR A 467 20.17 -12.94 37.40
N LEU A 468 18.84 -12.86 37.58
CA LEU A 468 17.92 -12.73 36.45
C LEU A 468 18.12 -11.41 35.68
N ALA A 469 18.30 -10.30 36.41
CA ALA A 469 18.56 -8.98 35.81
C ALA A 469 19.92 -8.94 35.07
N GLU A 470 20.97 -9.52 35.66
CA GLU A 470 22.30 -9.65 35.03
C GLU A 470 22.24 -10.50 33.74
N ASN A 471 21.51 -11.62 33.75
CA ASN A 471 21.32 -12.45 32.56
C ASN A 471 20.58 -11.71 31.45
N ARG A 472 19.53 -10.94 31.80
CA ARG A 472 18.80 -10.11 30.84
C ARG A 472 19.67 -9.02 30.24
N HIS A 473 20.49 -8.35 31.06
CA HIS A 473 21.47 -7.37 30.59
C HIS A 473 22.46 -8.00 29.59
N ALA A 474 23.03 -9.17 29.94
CA ALA A 474 23.96 -9.89 29.06
C ALA A 474 23.32 -10.28 27.72
N GLU A 475 22.07 -10.76 27.73
CA GLU A 475 21.31 -11.09 26.51
C GLU A 475 21.10 -9.86 25.62
N LEU A 476 20.69 -8.72 26.21
CA LEU A 476 20.50 -7.47 25.49
C LEU A 476 21.80 -6.96 24.87
N LEU A 477 22.92 -7.07 25.59
CA LEU A 477 24.24 -6.68 25.10
C LEU A 477 24.67 -7.54 23.91
N GLN A 478 24.50 -8.86 24.01
CA GLN A 478 24.79 -9.79 22.92
C GLN A 478 23.91 -9.51 21.70
N ARG A 479 22.62 -9.23 21.93
CA ARG A 479 21.67 -8.86 20.87
C ARG A 479 22.10 -7.56 20.16
N ARG A 480 22.55 -6.55 20.90
CA ARG A 480 23.06 -5.29 20.35
C ARG A 480 24.26 -5.53 19.46
N GLU A 481 25.25 -6.27 19.95
CA GLU A 481 26.46 -6.55 19.19
C GLU A 481 26.18 -7.37 17.92
N ARG A 482 25.35 -8.42 18.04
CA ARG A 482 24.94 -9.22 16.88
C ARG A 482 24.24 -8.37 15.82
N ARG A 483 23.30 -7.51 16.22
CA ARG A 483 22.58 -6.63 15.29
C ARG A 483 23.51 -5.62 14.63
N ARG A 484 24.47 -5.06 15.37
CA ARG A 484 25.49 -4.16 14.82
C ARG A 484 26.31 -4.84 13.72
N GLN A 485 26.78 -6.06 13.98
CA GLN A 485 27.56 -6.84 13.00
C GLN A 485 26.72 -7.23 11.78
N GLU A 486 25.45 -7.61 11.97
CA GLU A 486 24.53 -7.89 10.87
C GLU A 486 24.32 -6.66 9.99
N LEU A 487 24.04 -5.49 10.59
CA LEU A 487 23.85 -4.24 9.85
C LEU A 487 25.10 -3.82 9.08
N GLU A 488 26.29 -3.99 9.67
CA GLU A 488 27.55 -3.70 8.99
C GLU A 488 27.75 -4.59 7.76
N ARG A 489 27.45 -5.89 7.87
CA ARG A 489 27.48 -6.81 6.73
C ARG A 489 26.45 -6.44 5.67
N GLN A 490 25.28 -5.95 6.05
CA GLN A 490 24.23 -5.50 5.12
C GLN A 490 24.64 -4.27 4.30
N ARG A 491 25.62 -3.46 4.76
CA ARG A 491 26.15 -2.32 3.99
C ARG A 491 26.92 -2.75 2.75
N SER A 492 27.47 -3.97 2.75
CA SER A 492 28.15 -4.53 1.59
C SER A 492 27.11 -5.01 0.58
N LEU A 493 27.02 -4.35 -0.57
CA LEU A 493 26.14 -4.74 -1.66
C LEU A 493 26.96 -5.15 -2.88
N SER A 494 26.52 -6.22 -3.53
CA SER A 494 27.09 -6.71 -4.78
C SER A 494 26.00 -7.15 -5.76
N LEU A 495 26.36 -7.13 -7.04
CA LEU A 495 25.52 -7.68 -8.10
C LEU A 495 25.73 -9.20 -8.15
N GLN A 496 24.66 -9.97 -7.98
CA GLN A 496 24.69 -11.41 -8.27
C GLN A 496 24.81 -11.63 -9.79
N ARG A 497 25.16 -12.85 -10.21
CA ARG A 497 25.23 -13.24 -11.63
C ARG A 497 23.99 -12.75 -12.39
N VAL A 498 24.24 -11.99 -13.46
CA VAL A 498 23.23 -11.52 -14.39
C VAL A 498 22.87 -12.67 -15.32
N GLU A 499 21.59 -12.95 -15.45
CA GLU A 499 21.08 -14.08 -16.23
C GLU A 499 20.23 -13.55 -17.39
N ARG A 500 20.59 -13.93 -18.62
CA ARG A 500 19.71 -13.73 -19.77
C ARG A 500 18.57 -14.76 -19.70
N ILE A 501 17.34 -14.28 -19.58
CA ILE A 501 16.16 -15.13 -19.38
C ILE A 501 15.49 -15.51 -20.70
N THR A 502 15.52 -14.63 -21.70
CA THR A 502 14.96 -14.86 -23.04
C THR A 502 15.48 -13.83 -24.03
N SER A 503 15.24 -14.07 -25.31
CA SER A 503 15.47 -13.12 -26.41
C SER A 503 14.24 -13.07 -27.30
N ALA A 504 13.81 -11.87 -27.67
CA ALA A 504 12.74 -11.65 -28.63
C ALA A 504 13.31 -11.09 -29.94
N LEU A 505 12.93 -11.68 -31.08
CA LEU A 505 13.23 -11.13 -32.40
C LEU A 505 12.10 -10.20 -32.82
N VAL A 506 12.44 -8.99 -33.24
CA VAL A 506 11.48 -7.99 -33.71
C VAL A 506 11.72 -7.78 -35.20
N LEU A 507 10.69 -8.00 -35.99
CA LEU A 507 10.68 -7.85 -37.45
C LEU A 507 9.86 -6.63 -37.84
N PRO A 508 10.22 -5.90 -38.92
CA PRO A 508 9.35 -4.89 -39.50
C PRO A 508 8.02 -5.52 -39.91
N HIS A 509 6.90 -4.86 -39.62
CA HIS A 509 5.59 -5.35 -40.05
C HIS A 509 5.51 -5.41 -41.59
N PRO A 510 5.01 -6.50 -42.20
CA PRO A 510 5.00 -6.67 -43.65
C PRO A 510 4.15 -5.61 -44.37
N GLU A 511 3.03 -5.19 -43.76
CA GLU A 511 2.12 -4.21 -44.35
C GLU A 511 2.46 -2.74 -44.05
N ARG A 512 3.63 -2.45 -43.45
CA ARG A 512 3.96 -1.08 -42.98
C ARG A 512 3.94 -0.01 -44.09
N GLU A 513 4.29 -0.40 -45.32
CA GLU A 513 4.40 0.51 -46.47
C GLU A 513 3.05 0.68 -47.18
N THR A 514 2.02 -0.05 -46.76
CA THR A 514 0.68 0.11 -47.33
C THR A 514 0.16 1.53 -47.03
N PRO A 515 -0.58 2.17 -47.96
CA PRO A 515 -1.09 3.52 -47.74
C PRO A 515 -1.96 3.63 -46.48
N GLU A 516 -2.64 2.55 -46.09
CA GLU A 516 -3.46 2.47 -44.87
C GLU A 516 -2.59 2.57 -43.61
N VAL A 517 -1.50 1.80 -43.53
CA VAL A 517 -0.62 1.75 -42.35
C VAL A 517 0.38 2.91 -42.30
N ARG A 518 0.81 3.41 -43.47
CA ARG A 518 1.71 4.58 -43.56
C ARG A 518 1.07 5.86 -43.02
N ARG A 519 -0.27 5.97 -43.09
CA ARG A 519 -1.05 7.06 -42.47
C ARG A 519 -1.19 6.91 -40.94
N LEU A 520 -0.89 5.73 -40.40
CA LEU A 520 -0.88 5.44 -38.96
C LEU A 520 0.49 5.73 -38.31
N GLN A 521 1.53 6.00 -39.11
CA GLN A 521 2.84 6.36 -38.57
C GLN A 521 2.79 7.80 -38.05
N PRO A 522 3.22 8.04 -36.81
CA PRO A 522 3.22 9.39 -36.25
C PRO A 522 4.16 10.31 -37.02
N ASN A 523 3.78 11.58 -37.13
CA ASN A 523 4.68 12.61 -37.67
C ASN A 523 5.54 13.18 -36.52
N PRO A 524 6.87 12.92 -36.50
CA PRO A 524 7.74 13.31 -35.40
C PRO A 524 7.75 14.82 -35.11
N GLU A 525 7.62 15.64 -36.15
CA GLU A 525 7.57 17.10 -35.99
C GLU A 525 6.30 17.56 -35.28
N THR A 526 5.17 16.92 -35.60
CA THR A 526 3.86 17.22 -34.99
C THR A 526 3.81 16.80 -33.53
N GLU A 527 4.38 15.64 -33.20
CA GLU A 527 4.48 15.15 -31.82
C GLU A 527 5.39 16.02 -30.96
N ALA A 528 6.57 16.41 -31.47
CA ALA A 528 7.50 17.27 -30.75
C ALA A 528 6.88 18.64 -30.40
N ILE A 529 6.08 19.21 -31.32
CA ILE A 529 5.35 20.45 -31.08
C ILE A 529 4.28 20.25 -30.00
N ALA A 530 3.50 19.17 -30.10
CA ALA A 530 2.45 18.86 -29.13
C ALA A 530 3.03 18.65 -27.71
N MET A 531 4.10 17.88 -27.59
CA MET A 531 4.82 17.64 -26.34
C MET A 531 5.24 18.95 -25.67
N ARG A 532 5.87 19.86 -26.42
CA ARG A 532 6.30 21.16 -25.89
C ARG A 532 5.12 21.96 -25.33
N VAL A 533 4.01 22.04 -26.06
CA VAL A 533 2.80 22.77 -25.64
C VAL A 533 2.23 22.20 -24.34
N VAL A 534 2.12 20.87 -24.25
CA VAL A 534 1.58 20.20 -23.06
C VAL A 534 2.50 20.42 -21.85
N MET A 535 3.82 20.27 -22.03
CA MET A 535 4.77 20.50 -20.94
C MET A 535 4.73 21.95 -20.43
N GLU A 536 4.65 22.94 -21.34
CA GLU A 536 4.53 24.35 -20.96
C GLU A 536 3.23 24.63 -20.21
N TYR A 537 2.11 24.06 -20.68
CA TYR A 537 0.81 24.16 -20.01
C TYR A 537 0.87 23.61 -18.58
N GLU A 538 1.40 22.39 -18.39
CA GLU A 538 1.46 21.76 -17.07
C GLU A 538 2.39 22.54 -16.11
N ARG A 539 3.54 23.02 -16.59
CA ARG A 539 4.46 23.86 -15.79
C ARG A 539 3.84 25.20 -15.40
N ALA A 540 3.09 25.83 -16.30
CA ALA A 540 2.39 27.08 -16.02
C ALA A 540 1.32 26.93 -14.92
N HIS A 541 0.80 25.72 -14.72
CA HIS A 541 -0.11 25.38 -13.62
C HIS A 541 0.63 24.96 -12.32
N GLY A 542 1.94 25.19 -12.23
CA GLY A 542 2.73 24.96 -11.01
C GLY A 542 3.05 23.49 -10.74
N ARG A 543 2.92 22.60 -11.73
CA ARG A 543 3.21 21.16 -11.58
C ARG A 543 4.66 20.83 -11.91
N GLN A 544 5.18 19.78 -11.29
CA GLN A 544 6.45 19.17 -11.66
C GLN A 544 6.23 18.23 -12.86
N VAL A 545 6.93 18.49 -13.96
CA VAL A 545 6.68 17.81 -15.25
C VAL A 545 7.93 17.11 -15.73
N TYR A 546 7.82 15.81 -16.00
CA TYR A 546 8.90 14.94 -16.45
C TYR A 546 8.54 14.33 -17.80
N ASP A 547 9.49 14.39 -18.73
CA ASP A 547 9.39 13.72 -20.03
C ASP A 547 9.80 12.25 -19.89
N VAL A 548 8.95 11.34 -20.36
CA VAL A 548 9.16 9.89 -20.31
C VAL A 548 8.83 9.17 -21.64
N HIS A 549 8.58 9.89 -22.74
CA HIS A 549 8.17 9.29 -24.02
C HIS A 549 9.14 8.20 -24.52
N GLU A 550 10.45 8.41 -24.38
CA GLU A 550 11.47 7.43 -24.79
C GLU A 550 11.44 6.12 -23.97
N LYS A 551 10.87 6.17 -22.75
CA LYS A 551 10.76 4.99 -21.86
C LYS A 551 9.62 4.06 -22.27
N ASN A 552 8.76 4.44 -23.22
CA ASN A 552 7.66 3.63 -23.72
C ASN A 552 6.69 3.16 -22.60
N LEU A 553 6.48 3.94 -21.55
CA LEU A 553 5.65 3.57 -20.38
C LEU A 553 4.14 3.46 -20.69
N GLY A 554 3.74 3.65 -21.95
CA GLY A 554 2.35 3.75 -22.40
C GLY A 554 1.74 5.14 -22.17
N TYR A 555 2.59 6.13 -21.86
CA TYR A 555 2.29 7.56 -21.78
C TYR A 555 3.59 8.35 -21.97
N ASP A 556 3.49 9.64 -22.29
CA ASP A 556 4.63 10.49 -22.66
C ASP A 556 5.14 11.39 -21.53
N ILE A 557 4.26 11.86 -20.65
CA ILE A 557 4.58 12.86 -19.63
C ILE A 557 4.07 12.42 -18.25
N THR A 558 4.93 12.49 -17.23
CA THR A 558 4.51 12.45 -15.82
C THR A 558 4.37 13.87 -15.29
N SER A 559 3.19 14.24 -14.80
CA SER A 559 2.93 15.55 -14.18
C SER A 559 2.40 15.39 -12.75
N LEU A 560 3.08 16.01 -11.78
CA LEU A 560 2.76 15.95 -10.36
C LEU A 560 2.43 17.35 -9.81
N ASP A 561 1.23 17.51 -9.26
CA ASP A 561 0.89 18.65 -8.43
C ASP A 561 1.32 18.39 -6.98
N VAL A 562 2.33 19.12 -6.51
CA VAL A 562 2.90 18.94 -5.16
C VAL A 562 1.97 19.44 -4.07
N ASN A 563 1.01 20.32 -4.38
CA ASN A 563 0.09 20.88 -3.39
C ASN A 563 -1.09 19.93 -3.13
N SER A 564 -1.66 19.36 -4.20
CA SER A 564 -2.79 18.43 -4.09
C SER A 564 -2.36 16.96 -4.00
N GLY A 565 -1.12 16.64 -4.40
CA GLY A 565 -0.64 15.28 -4.60
C GLY A 565 -1.25 14.58 -5.82
N GLN A 566 -1.92 15.32 -6.72
CA GLN A 566 -2.48 14.76 -7.94
C GLN A 566 -1.37 14.37 -8.92
N LEU A 567 -1.30 13.09 -9.24
CA LEU A 567 -0.49 12.55 -10.33
C LEU A 567 -1.30 12.50 -11.62
N ARG A 568 -0.69 12.92 -12.74
CA ARG A 568 -1.20 12.75 -14.10
C ARG A 568 -0.17 12.01 -14.94
N LEU A 569 -0.61 10.92 -15.57
CA LEU A 569 0.12 10.21 -16.61
C LEU A 569 -0.51 10.64 -17.92
N ILE A 570 0.24 11.39 -18.72
CA ILE A 570 -0.30 12.13 -19.86
C ILE A 570 0.23 11.51 -21.15
N GLU A 571 -0.70 11.07 -21.99
CA GLU A 571 -0.47 10.72 -23.39
C GLU A 571 -0.73 11.95 -24.26
N VAL A 572 0.20 12.28 -25.15
CA VAL A 572 0.14 13.49 -25.98
C VAL A 572 -0.07 13.13 -27.44
N LYS A 573 -1.13 13.68 -28.03
CA LYS A 573 -1.45 13.46 -29.45
C LYS A 573 -1.51 14.79 -30.19
N GLY A 574 -0.67 14.91 -31.23
CA GLY A 574 -0.62 16.08 -32.10
C GLY A 574 -1.40 15.86 -33.39
N LEU A 575 -2.18 16.86 -33.80
CA LEU A 575 -2.88 16.91 -35.08
C LEU A 575 -2.45 18.15 -35.87
N THR A 576 -2.19 17.97 -37.17
CA THR A 576 -1.79 19.08 -38.05
C THR A 576 -2.92 20.07 -38.28
N ASP A 577 -4.17 19.58 -38.34
CA ASP A 577 -5.40 20.35 -38.57
C ASP A 577 -6.33 20.35 -37.33
N VAL A 578 -7.47 21.04 -37.43
CA VAL A 578 -8.52 21.15 -36.38
C VAL A 578 -9.22 19.82 -36.15
N THR A 579 -9.33 18.98 -37.18
CA THR A 579 -9.97 17.66 -37.13
C THR A 579 -8.95 16.60 -37.51
N GLY A 580 -9.00 15.44 -36.85
CA GLY A 580 -8.09 14.35 -37.15
C GLY A 580 -8.43 13.06 -36.43
N THR A 581 -7.64 12.04 -36.70
CA THR A 581 -7.76 10.73 -36.04
C THR A 581 -6.61 10.57 -35.05
N ILE A 582 -6.95 10.28 -33.81
CA ILE A 582 -5.99 9.92 -32.78
C ILE A 582 -5.81 8.42 -32.77
N LEU A 583 -4.57 7.98 -32.62
CA LEU A 583 -4.21 6.56 -32.55
C LEU A 583 -3.55 6.28 -31.21
N LEU A 584 -4.01 5.23 -30.52
CA LEU A 584 -3.31 4.66 -29.38
C LEU A 584 -2.66 3.34 -29.77
N THR A 585 -1.42 3.16 -29.34
CA THR A 585 -0.75 1.85 -29.38
C THR A 585 -1.45 0.86 -28.43
N PRO A 586 -1.30 -0.46 -28.63
CA PRO A 586 -1.87 -1.45 -27.70
C PRO A 586 -1.42 -1.23 -26.25
N ASN A 587 -0.17 -0.81 -26.05
CA ASN A 587 0.36 -0.50 -24.72
C ASN A 587 -0.24 0.78 -24.12
N GLU A 588 -0.37 1.87 -24.89
CA GLU A 588 -1.02 3.11 -24.42
C GLU A 588 -2.46 2.85 -23.99
N ARG A 589 -3.24 2.14 -24.82
CA ARG A 589 -4.60 1.75 -24.46
C ARG A 589 -4.63 0.89 -23.19
N ARG A 590 -3.73 -0.10 -23.11
CA ARG A 590 -3.61 -0.96 -21.92
C ARG A 590 -3.33 -0.13 -20.66
N VAL A 591 -2.41 0.82 -20.71
CA VAL A 591 -2.06 1.66 -19.56
C VAL A 591 -3.19 2.64 -19.23
N ALA A 592 -3.92 3.15 -20.22
CA ALA A 592 -5.12 3.95 -20.01
C ALA A 592 -6.22 3.16 -19.30
N GLU A 593 -6.45 1.90 -19.69
CA GLU A 593 -7.42 0.99 -19.05
C GLU A 593 -7.00 0.61 -17.62
N ASP A 594 -5.70 0.42 -17.39
CA ASP A 594 -5.10 0.05 -16.11
C ASP A 594 -5.07 1.23 -15.13
N ARG A 595 -5.00 2.47 -15.60
CA ARG A 595 -4.73 3.67 -14.78
C ARG A 595 -5.77 4.77 -14.92
N ARG A 596 -7.04 4.39 -15.01
CA ARG A 596 -8.19 5.29 -15.19
C ARG A 596 -8.25 6.46 -14.19
N ASP A 597 -7.72 6.27 -12.99
CA ASP A 597 -7.73 7.28 -11.93
C ASP A 597 -6.75 8.44 -12.17
N CYS A 598 -5.68 8.22 -12.95
CA CYS A 598 -4.61 9.20 -13.18
C CYS A 598 -4.14 9.32 -14.64
N TYR A 599 -4.71 8.57 -15.59
CA TYR A 599 -4.36 8.67 -17.02
C TYR A 599 -5.16 9.76 -17.73
N TRP A 600 -4.46 10.55 -18.54
CA TRP A 600 -5.01 11.67 -19.29
C TRP A 600 -4.57 11.64 -20.74
N LEU A 601 -5.47 12.02 -21.63
CA LEU A 601 -5.19 12.27 -23.05
C LEU A 601 -5.18 13.78 -23.30
N TYR A 602 -4.05 14.29 -23.80
CA TYR A 602 -3.89 15.68 -24.19
C TYR A 602 -3.78 15.77 -25.70
N VAL A 603 -4.64 16.56 -26.32
CA VAL A 603 -4.71 16.70 -27.77
C VAL A 603 -4.31 18.12 -28.16
N VAL A 604 -3.29 18.25 -29.02
CA VAL A 604 -2.85 19.53 -29.56
C VAL A 604 -3.18 19.56 -31.05
N THR A 605 -4.06 20.46 -31.44
CA THR A 605 -4.47 20.69 -32.83
C THR A 605 -3.70 21.83 -33.47
N ASN A 606 -3.78 21.96 -34.80
CA ASN A 606 -3.14 23.05 -35.56
C ASN A 606 -1.61 23.09 -35.37
N CYS A 607 -0.97 21.94 -35.17
CA CYS A 607 0.48 21.87 -34.97
C CYS A 607 1.28 22.41 -36.17
N GLY A 608 0.72 22.40 -37.38
CA GLY A 608 1.35 22.96 -38.57
C GLY A 608 1.26 24.49 -38.69
N THR A 609 0.46 25.16 -37.86
CA THR A 609 0.29 26.62 -37.88
C THR A 609 0.47 27.21 -36.49
N LYS A 610 -0.62 27.40 -35.73
CA LYS A 610 -0.61 27.88 -34.36
C LYS A 610 -1.15 26.77 -33.45
N PRO A 611 -0.27 26.02 -32.77
CA PRO A 611 -0.68 24.93 -31.89
C PRO A 611 -1.69 25.39 -30.84
N GLN A 612 -2.76 24.62 -30.68
CA GLN A 612 -3.79 24.86 -29.67
C GLN A 612 -4.04 23.57 -28.89
N LEU A 613 -3.83 23.66 -27.57
CA LEU A 613 -4.18 22.59 -26.64
C LEU A 613 -5.69 22.57 -26.42
N GLN A 614 -6.29 21.40 -26.67
CA GLN A 614 -7.69 21.13 -26.37
C GLN A 614 -7.90 20.81 -24.89
N GLU A 615 -9.16 20.80 -24.43
CA GLU A 615 -9.46 20.45 -23.04
C GLU A 615 -8.93 19.04 -22.70
N PRO A 616 -8.07 18.90 -21.67
CA PRO A 616 -7.51 17.60 -21.30
C PRO A 616 -8.58 16.58 -20.89
N PHE A 617 -8.50 15.37 -21.42
CA PHE A 617 -9.48 14.32 -21.15
C PHE A 617 -8.95 13.29 -20.14
N LYS A 618 -9.65 13.15 -19.01
CA LYS A 618 -9.33 12.12 -17.99
C LYS A 618 -10.05 10.81 -18.31
N ASP A 619 -9.37 9.68 -18.12
CA ASP A 619 -9.91 8.32 -18.34
C ASP A 619 -10.36 8.08 -19.81
N PRO A 620 -9.45 8.24 -20.80
CA PRO A 620 -9.75 8.02 -22.22
C PRO A 620 -10.20 6.58 -22.52
N ALA A 621 -9.99 5.62 -21.62
CA ALA A 621 -10.46 4.25 -21.76
C ALA A 621 -12.00 4.10 -21.71
N ARG A 622 -12.74 5.15 -21.32
CA ARG A 622 -14.22 5.19 -21.42
C ARG A 622 -14.73 5.54 -22.81
N LEU A 623 -13.87 6.02 -23.70
CA LEU A 623 -14.26 6.42 -25.04
C LEU A 623 -14.44 5.18 -25.94
N GLU A 624 -15.29 5.29 -26.95
CA GLU A 624 -15.47 4.24 -27.95
C GLU A 624 -14.30 4.24 -28.94
N TRP A 625 -13.34 3.36 -28.69
CA TRP A 625 -12.18 3.15 -29.55
C TRP A 625 -12.44 2.07 -30.60
N HIS A 626 -12.15 2.38 -31.85
CA HIS A 626 -12.28 1.44 -32.96
C HIS A 626 -10.94 0.71 -33.20
N GLU A 627 -10.96 -0.61 -33.31
CA GLU A 627 -9.76 -1.41 -33.53
C GLU A 627 -9.42 -1.53 -35.02
N VAL A 628 -8.18 -1.23 -35.39
CA VAL A 628 -7.60 -1.52 -36.70
C VAL A 628 -7.04 -2.94 -36.64
N THR A 629 -7.88 -3.93 -36.98
CA THR A 629 -7.60 -5.36 -36.84
C THR A 629 -6.31 -5.85 -37.51
N LYS A 630 -5.85 -5.18 -38.58
CA LYS A 630 -4.60 -5.54 -39.29
C LYS A 630 -3.32 -5.25 -38.49
N VAL A 631 -3.35 -4.28 -37.57
CA VAL A 631 -2.17 -3.83 -36.80
C VAL A 631 -2.42 -3.75 -35.29
N ALA A 632 -3.61 -4.16 -34.81
CA ALA A 632 -4.05 -4.09 -33.42
C ALA A 632 -3.96 -2.68 -32.77
N HIS A 633 -4.00 -1.61 -33.57
CA HIS A 633 -4.02 -0.22 -33.07
C HIS A 633 -5.45 0.26 -32.90
N TYR A 634 -5.64 1.28 -32.07
CA TYR A 634 -6.97 1.80 -31.74
C TYR A 634 -7.10 3.25 -32.17
N TYR A 635 -8.21 3.60 -32.82
CA TYR A 635 -8.43 4.96 -33.33
C TYR A 635 -9.69 5.62 -32.80
N LEU A 636 -9.63 6.95 -32.70
CA LEU A 636 -10.72 7.84 -32.31
C LEU A 636 -10.70 9.09 -33.20
N SER A 637 -11.84 9.44 -33.80
CA SER A 637 -11.99 10.68 -34.57
C SER A 637 -12.33 11.87 -33.68
N VAL A 638 -11.66 13.00 -33.87
CA VAL A 638 -11.73 14.18 -33.00
C VAL A 638 -12.13 15.42 -33.77
N ASP A 639 -13.13 16.15 -33.26
CA ASP A 639 -13.52 17.49 -33.72
C ASP A 639 -13.26 18.54 -32.62
N ALA A 640 -12.47 19.56 -32.95
CA ALA A 640 -12.12 20.66 -32.05
C ALA A 640 -13.03 21.90 -32.18
N MET A 641 -14.11 21.84 -32.96
CA MET A 641 -15.04 22.97 -33.15
C MET A 641 -15.97 23.27 -31.95
N THR A 642 -15.94 22.44 -30.89
CA THR A 642 -16.80 22.58 -29.71
C THR A 642 -15.99 22.77 -28.43
N GLN A 643 -16.49 23.62 -27.52
CA GLN A 643 -15.85 23.96 -26.23
C GLN A 643 -15.53 22.73 -25.34
N LYS A 644 -16.21 21.61 -25.59
CA LYS A 644 -15.85 20.26 -25.17
C LYS A 644 -15.57 19.44 -26.42
N MET A 645 -14.48 18.69 -26.44
CA MET A 645 -14.13 17.75 -27.51
C MET A 645 -15.35 16.84 -27.82
N GLN A 646 -15.88 16.90 -29.06
CA GLN A 646 -16.95 16.01 -29.50
C GLN A 646 -16.35 14.83 -30.27
N ILE A 647 -16.74 13.63 -29.87
CA ILE A 647 -16.41 12.37 -30.55
C ILE A 647 -17.48 12.15 -31.61
N ARG A 648 -17.07 11.92 -32.86
CA ARG A 648 -18.00 11.55 -33.93
C ARG A 648 -18.24 10.04 -33.90
N GLU A 649 -19.50 9.63 -33.87
CA GLU A 649 -19.91 8.22 -34.01
C GLU A 649 -20.01 7.75 -35.47
N GLU A 650 -19.99 8.64 -36.47
CA GLU A 650 -20.13 8.25 -37.88
C GLU A 650 -19.20 9.03 -38.82
N ASP A 651 -18.29 8.28 -39.44
CA ASP A 651 -17.80 8.38 -40.82
C ASP A 651 -16.73 7.29 -40.93
N THR A 652 -16.97 6.15 -41.60
CA THR A 652 -15.92 5.15 -41.85
C THR A 652 -14.79 5.78 -42.69
N PRO A 653 -13.56 5.96 -42.16
CA PRO A 653 -12.43 6.36 -42.98
C PRO A 653 -11.50 5.18 -43.28
N TYR A 654 -11.73 4.02 -42.66
CA TYR A 654 -10.84 2.86 -42.72
C TYR A 654 -11.65 1.58 -42.83
N GLY A 655 -11.65 0.98 -44.03
CA GLY A 655 -12.01 -0.43 -44.23
C GLY A 655 -13.39 -0.77 -44.81
N GLY A 656 -14.18 0.21 -45.27
CA GLY A 656 -15.43 -0.08 -45.98
C GLY A 656 -15.22 -0.11 -47.50
N GLN A 657 -14.89 -1.26 -48.10
CA GLN A 657 -15.22 -1.48 -49.51
C GLN A 657 -16.67 -1.92 -49.61
N GLY A 658 -17.44 -1.21 -50.43
CA GLY A 658 -18.86 -1.47 -50.66
C GLY A 658 -19.12 -2.78 -51.41
N SER A 659 -20.32 -3.30 -51.13
CA SER A 659 -21.07 -4.41 -51.75
C SER A 659 -20.43 -5.80 -51.76
#